data_AF-A0A7C6BS47-F1
#
_entry.id   AF-A0A7C6BS47-F1
#
_cell.length_a   1.000
_cell.length_b   1.000
_cell.length_c   1.000
_cell.angle_alpha   90.00
_cell.angle_beta   90.00
_cell.angle_gamma   90.00
#
_symmetry.space_group_name_H-M   'P 1'
#
loop_
_entity.id
_entity.type
_entity.pdbx_description
1 polymer ?
#
loop_
_entity_poly.entity_id
_entity_poly.type
_entity_poly.pdbx_seq_one_letter_code
_entity_poly.pdbx_strand_id
1 'polypeptide(L)'
;MATVKELFGSMVFNDCEMRQRLPKETYRALKKTIDEGAALDKSVANAVANAMKEWAVEKGATHFTHWFQPMTGVTAEKHDSFLSPTSDGRILMEFSGSELVRGEPDASSFPSGGIRATFEARGYTVWDPTSSAFVKGTTLYIPTAFCSYTGEALDAKTPLLRSMSALNKQALRVLRLFGNSAAKSVRSTCGPEQEYFLIDKEMYLKRKDLIYTGRTLFGNKPPKGQEMEDQYFGSIKCRVAAFMEELNAELWKLGVLAKTQHNEVAPAQHEIAPIFTSTNIATDHNQLTMELLQRIAKKYGMICLLHEKPFEGINGSGKHNNWSLATDTGVNLLDPGKTPHENAQFLLFLTAVIKAVDDYQDLLRVSVASAGNDHRLGANEAPPAIVSVFLGEELTAIVDSITNGTSYDLCPRTMMQIGVDVLPPFPKDTTDRNRTSPFAFTGNKFEFRMVGSAMSISDANVAINTAVAEALRLFADRLESAADFQAELQALIKETLKQHKRIIFNGNGYDEEWVFEAEKRGLLNLRTTADAIPHLIKEKNVELFTNHGVFTETEIHSRYEISLEKYCKTLSIEALTMLDMAKTDILPAASAYAKELAETVFAKKAVSEVVNATFETELLSEVSALTAALYAKVKALESAVEAAESVSEMGEKSLAYKDGVIPAMEALREAADKLESITAKTYWPLPTYGDLLFSVI
;
A
#
# COMPACT_ATOMS: atom_id res chain seq x y z
N MET A 1 11.13 3.74 -33.78
CA MET A 1 10.63 3.73 -32.39
C MET A 1 11.34 4.85 -31.64
N ALA A 2 10.62 5.62 -30.84
CA ALA A 2 11.24 6.61 -29.95
C ALA A 2 12.14 5.87 -28.94
N THR A 3 13.30 6.44 -28.63
CA THR A 3 14.18 5.87 -27.61
C THR A 3 13.57 6.07 -26.21
N VAL A 4 13.94 5.24 -25.24
CA VAL A 4 13.49 5.42 -23.83
C VAL A 4 13.81 6.83 -23.32
N LYS A 5 14.93 7.42 -23.77
CA LYS A 5 15.34 8.79 -23.42
C LYS A 5 14.39 9.86 -23.98
N GLU A 6 13.86 9.67 -25.18
CA GLU A 6 12.89 10.59 -25.80
C GLU A 6 11.50 10.42 -25.20
N LEU A 7 11.18 9.20 -24.77
CA LEU A 7 9.88 8.84 -24.25
C LEU A 7 9.72 9.25 -22.78
N PHE A 8 10.79 9.20 -21.99
CA PHE A 8 10.76 9.51 -20.56
C PHE A 8 10.29 10.94 -20.27
N GLY A 9 9.23 11.07 -19.47
CA GLY A 9 8.64 12.36 -19.08
C GLY A 9 8.04 13.16 -20.24
N SER A 10 7.86 12.54 -21.41
CA SER A 10 7.35 13.21 -22.62
C SER A 10 5.90 13.70 -22.51
N MET A 11 5.15 13.16 -21.55
CA MET A 11 3.77 13.54 -21.22
C MET A 11 3.66 14.25 -19.87
N VAL A 12 4.75 14.82 -19.36
CA VAL A 12 4.79 15.56 -18.09
C VAL A 12 5.23 17.00 -18.34
N PHE A 13 4.54 17.97 -17.76
CA PHE A 13 4.91 19.38 -17.75
C PHE A 13 6.04 19.62 -16.74
N ASN A 14 7.20 19.05 -17.05
CA ASN A 14 8.36 18.99 -16.17
C ASN A 14 9.17 20.31 -16.15
N ASP A 15 10.24 20.36 -15.35
CA ASP A 15 11.11 21.55 -15.22
C ASP A 15 11.71 22.03 -16.56
N CYS A 16 11.99 21.10 -17.48
CA CYS A 16 12.50 21.44 -18.81
C CYS A 16 11.43 22.17 -19.65
N GLU A 17 10.20 21.64 -19.69
CA GLU A 17 9.07 22.27 -20.39
C GLU A 17 8.72 23.63 -19.76
N MET A 18 8.68 23.69 -18.42
CA MET A 18 8.47 24.93 -17.68
C MET A 18 9.52 25.98 -18.03
N ARG A 19 10.80 25.61 -18.10
CA ARG A 19 11.89 26.53 -18.42
C ARG A 19 11.86 27.01 -19.87
N GLN A 20 11.40 26.18 -20.80
CA GLN A 20 11.30 26.53 -22.22
C GLN A 20 10.13 27.46 -22.52
N ARG A 21 9.00 27.26 -21.84
CA ARG A 21 7.73 27.94 -22.16
C ARG A 21 7.43 29.15 -21.28
N LEU A 22 7.88 29.16 -20.03
CA LEU A 22 7.59 30.25 -19.10
C LEU A 22 8.58 31.41 -19.27
N PRO A 23 8.14 32.67 -19.12
CA PRO A 23 9.04 33.80 -18.98
C PRO A 23 10.03 33.58 -17.83
N LYS A 24 11.27 34.06 -17.99
CA LYS A 24 12.38 33.82 -17.03
C LYS A 24 12.04 34.21 -15.59
N GLU A 25 11.35 35.34 -15.40
CA GLU A 25 10.94 35.81 -14.07
C GLU A 25 9.80 34.96 -13.48
N THR A 26 8.82 34.56 -14.31
CA THR A 26 7.74 33.63 -13.92
C THR A 26 8.29 32.27 -13.51
N TYR A 27 9.23 31.71 -14.28
CA TYR A 27 9.89 30.44 -13.96
C TYR A 27 10.65 30.52 -12.62
N ARG A 28 11.41 31.60 -12.39
CA ARG A 28 12.12 31.81 -11.11
C ARG A 28 11.16 31.92 -9.93
N ALA A 29 10.07 32.67 -10.10
CA ALA A 29 9.04 32.79 -9.06
C ALA A 29 8.39 31.44 -8.75
N LEU A 30 8.01 30.68 -9.78
CA LEU A 30 7.45 29.34 -9.61
C LEU A 30 8.43 28.38 -8.94
N LYS A 31 9.71 28.40 -9.34
CA LYS A 31 10.75 27.57 -8.74
C LYS A 31 10.94 27.89 -7.27
N LYS A 32 10.87 29.17 -6.91
CA LYS A 32 10.89 29.62 -5.51
C LYS A 32 9.68 29.11 -4.72
N THR A 33 8.49 29.09 -5.33
CA THR A 33 7.29 28.47 -4.72
C THR A 33 7.48 26.98 -4.48
N ILE A 34 8.03 26.24 -5.44
CA ILE A 34 8.24 24.79 -5.35
C ILE A 34 9.33 24.43 -4.33
N ASP A 35 10.45 25.15 -4.34
CA ASP A 35 11.62 24.81 -3.53
C ASP A 35 11.59 25.42 -2.13
N GLU A 36 11.03 26.63 -1.97
CA GLU A 36 11.02 27.40 -0.71
C GLU A 36 9.62 27.55 -0.11
N GLY A 37 8.56 27.06 -0.76
CA GLY A 37 7.18 27.17 -0.25
C GLY A 37 6.60 28.59 -0.30
N ALA A 38 7.14 29.47 -1.14
CA ALA A 38 6.67 30.85 -1.28
C ALA A 38 5.25 30.94 -1.88
N ALA A 39 4.44 31.91 -1.44
CA ALA A 39 3.08 32.11 -1.96
C ALA A 39 3.07 32.37 -3.48
N LEU A 40 2.11 31.76 -4.19
CA LEU A 40 1.96 31.89 -5.63
C LEU A 40 1.20 33.19 -5.98
N ASP A 41 1.84 34.07 -6.75
CA ASP A 41 1.20 35.28 -7.28
C ASP A 41 0.17 34.92 -8.39
N LYS A 42 -0.97 35.61 -8.41
CA LYS A 42 -2.02 35.43 -9.43
C LYS A 42 -1.52 35.65 -10.86
N SER A 43 -0.58 36.59 -11.05
CA SER A 43 0.06 36.83 -12.35
C SER A 43 0.90 35.64 -12.81
N VAL A 44 1.64 35.01 -11.89
CA VAL A 44 2.40 33.79 -12.14
C VAL A 44 1.46 32.63 -12.46
N ALA A 45 0.39 32.46 -11.69
CA ALA A 45 -0.61 31.41 -11.92
C ALA A 45 -1.25 31.50 -13.31
N ASN A 46 -1.64 32.69 -13.77
CA ASN A 46 -2.21 32.89 -15.10
C ASN A 46 -1.21 32.55 -16.22
N ALA A 47 0.05 32.97 -16.08
CA ALA A 47 1.10 32.65 -17.05
C ALA A 47 1.37 31.15 -17.13
N VAL A 48 1.40 30.47 -15.98
CA VAL A 48 1.57 29.02 -15.89
C VAL A 48 0.38 28.28 -16.49
N ALA A 49 -0.86 28.69 -16.17
CA ALA A 49 -2.07 28.08 -16.73
C ALA A 49 -2.08 28.16 -18.25
N ASN A 50 -1.78 29.32 -18.84
CA ASN A 50 -1.77 29.44 -20.29
C ASN A 50 -0.69 28.57 -20.94
N ALA A 51 0.54 28.57 -20.41
CA ALA A 51 1.63 27.74 -20.91
C ALA A 51 1.34 26.23 -20.78
N MET A 52 0.74 25.82 -19.65
CA MET A 52 0.35 24.43 -19.39
C MET A 52 -0.77 23.98 -20.34
N LYS A 53 -1.76 24.83 -20.62
CA LYS A 53 -2.82 24.58 -21.60
C LYS A 53 -2.26 24.44 -23.00
N GLU A 54 -1.42 25.38 -23.46
CA GLU A 54 -0.81 25.31 -24.80
C GLU A 54 -0.01 24.02 -24.98
N TRP A 55 0.84 23.68 -24.00
CA TRP A 55 1.56 22.42 -23.97
C TRP A 55 0.62 21.20 -24.00
N ALA A 56 -0.44 21.20 -23.19
CA ALA A 56 -1.37 20.08 -23.14
C ALA A 56 -2.13 19.89 -24.46
N VAL A 57 -2.59 20.98 -25.08
CA VAL A 57 -3.27 20.96 -26.38
C VAL A 57 -2.34 20.46 -27.49
N GLU A 58 -1.05 20.83 -27.48
CA GLU A 58 -0.05 20.27 -28.39
C GLU A 58 0.12 18.75 -28.24
N LYS A 59 -0.08 18.23 -27.01
CA LYS A 59 -0.10 16.79 -26.72
C LYS A 59 -1.44 16.11 -27.03
N GLY A 60 -2.43 16.87 -27.52
CA GLY A 60 -3.76 16.36 -27.89
C GLY A 60 -4.81 16.44 -26.77
N ALA A 61 -4.54 17.18 -25.69
CA ALA A 61 -5.52 17.36 -24.64
C ALA A 61 -6.67 18.29 -25.08
N THR A 62 -7.90 17.88 -24.76
CA THR A 62 -9.14 18.64 -24.99
C THR A 62 -9.83 19.03 -23.68
N HIS A 63 -9.48 18.33 -22.60
CA HIS A 63 -10.02 18.52 -21.26
C HIS A 63 -8.89 18.71 -20.25
N PHE A 64 -9.23 19.22 -19.08
CA PHE A 64 -8.40 19.19 -17.89
C PHE A 64 -9.18 18.60 -16.71
N THR A 65 -8.45 18.14 -15.69
CA THR A 65 -9.02 17.68 -14.43
C THR A 65 -8.09 18.03 -13.29
N HIS A 66 -8.69 18.40 -12.16
CA HIS A 66 -8.03 18.31 -10.87
C HIS A 66 -7.99 16.85 -10.46
N TRP A 67 -6.78 16.32 -10.25
CA TRP A 67 -6.53 14.94 -9.89
C TRP A 67 -6.14 14.89 -8.42
N PHE A 68 -6.93 14.20 -7.61
CA PHE A 68 -6.75 14.14 -6.16
C PHE A 68 -7.05 12.74 -5.62
N GLN A 69 -6.64 12.50 -4.37
CA GLN A 69 -6.75 11.20 -3.70
C GLN A 69 -7.68 11.33 -2.48
N PRO A 70 -9.01 11.20 -2.65
CA PRO A 70 -9.93 11.21 -1.51
C PRO A 70 -9.72 9.99 -0.61
N MET A 71 -10.34 9.99 0.56
CA MET A 71 -10.25 8.90 1.56
C MET A 71 -10.92 7.57 1.13
N THR A 72 -11.16 7.36 -0.17
CA THR A 72 -11.63 6.09 -0.73
C THR A 72 -10.49 5.09 -0.95
N GLY A 73 -9.26 5.59 -1.13
CA GLY A 73 -8.06 4.81 -1.44
C GLY A 73 -7.71 4.75 -2.94
N VAL A 74 -8.53 5.34 -3.80
CA VAL A 74 -8.29 5.49 -5.24
C VAL A 74 -8.35 6.97 -5.63
N THR A 75 -7.85 7.32 -6.81
CA THR A 75 -7.87 8.71 -7.29
C THR A 75 -9.24 9.10 -7.84
N ALA A 76 -9.59 10.38 -7.74
CA ALA A 76 -10.79 10.97 -8.31
C ALA A 76 -10.44 12.06 -9.33
N GLU A 77 -11.32 12.23 -10.31
CA GLU A 77 -11.16 13.16 -11.42
C GLU A 77 -12.53 13.64 -11.94
N LYS A 78 -12.58 14.88 -12.41
CA LYS A 78 -13.72 15.49 -13.12
C LYS A 78 -13.16 16.21 -14.35
N HIS A 79 -13.64 15.81 -15.54
CA HIS A 79 -13.10 16.33 -16.79
C HIS A 79 -13.91 17.54 -17.24
N ASP A 80 -13.27 18.71 -17.20
CA ASP A 80 -13.80 19.97 -17.72
C ASP A 80 -13.12 20.28 -19.07
N SER A 81 -13.88 20.72 -20.06
CA SER A 81 -13.32 21.08 -21.37
C SER A 81 -12.66 22.46 -21.32
N PHE A 82 -11.60 22.66 -22.11
CA PHE A 82 -11.04 24.00 -22.31
C PHE A 82 -11.95 24.93 -23.13
N LEU A 83 -13.06 24.43 -23.68
CA LEU A 83 -13.94 25.20 -24.55
C LEU A 83 -14.65 26.33 -23.81
N SER A 84 -14.42 27.56 -24.28
CA SER A 84 -15.11 28.77 -23.85
C SER A 84 -15.82 29.39 -25.06
N PRO A 85 -17.16 29.60 -25.00
CA PRO A 85 -17.91 30.19 -26.10
C PRO A 85 -17.64 31.69 -26.19
N THR A 86 -17.37 32.18 -27.41
CA THR A 86 -17.30 33.62 -27.68
C THR A 86 -18.66 34.19 -28.09
N SER A 87 -18.85 35.52 -27.91
CA SER A 87 -20.06 36.24 -28.33
C SER A 87 -20.43 36.03 -29.80
N ASP A 88 -19.44 35.74 -30.64
CA ASP A 88 -19.59 35.63 -32.09
C ASP A 88 -19.86 34.18 -32.56
N GLY A 89 -20.10 33.26 -31.61
CA GLY A 89 -20.39 31.84 -31.89
C GLY A 89 -19.16 31.00 -32.24
N ARG A 90 -17.94 31.55 -32.14
CA ARG A 90 -16.68 30.79 -32.26
C ARG A 90 -16.28 30.20 -30.91
N ILE A 91 -15.49 29.14 -30.94
CA ILE A 91 -14.92 28.50 -29.74
C ILE A 91 -13.49 28.98 -29.52
N LEU A 92 -13.15 29.24 -28.25
CA LEU A 92 -11.77 29.43 -27.81
C LEU A 92 -11.40 28.36 -26.79
N MET A 93 -10.11 28.03 -26.73
CA MET A 93 -9.56 27.16 -25.69
C MET A 93 -8.96 28.04 -24.60
N GLU A 94 -9.66 28.15 -23.47
CA GLU A 94 -9.28 28.98 -22.34
C GLU A 94 -8.97 28.10 -21.12
N PHE A 95 -7.98 28.54 -20.34
CA PHE A 95 -7.65 27.95 -19.05
C PHE A 95 -7.03 29.05 -18.19
N SER A 96 -7.75 29.46 -17.14
CA SER A 96 -7.36 30.58 -16.31
C SER A 96 -6.48 30.15 -15.12
N GLY A 97 -5.68 31.07 -14.58
CA GLY A 97 -4.92 30.82 -13.35
C GLY A 97 -5.83 30.57 -12.14
N SER A 98 -7.06 31.10 -12.14
CA SER A 98 -8.06 30.77 -11.12
C SER A 98 -8.49 29.32 -11.15
N GLU A 99 -8.72 28.77 -12.34
CA GLU A 99 -9.07 27.36 -12.53
C GLU A 99 -7.87 26.45 -12.27
N LEU A 100 -6.63 26.89 -12.58
CA LEU A 100 -5.44 26.14 -12.20
C LEU A 100 -5.29 26.02 -10.69
N VAL A 101 -5.39 27.14 -9.97
CA VAL A 101 -5.12 27.17 -8.52
C VAL A 101 -6.22 26.48 -7.73
N ARG A 102 -7.48 26.62 -8.14
CA ARG A 102 -8.63 26.14 -7.38
C ARG A 102 -9.70 25.52 -8.28
N GLY A 103 -10.08 24.28 -7.95
CA GLY A 103 -11.30 23.64 -8.44
C GLY A 103 -12.37 23.53 -7.36
N GLU A 104 -13.61 23.28 -7.78
CA GLU A 104 -14.77 23.07 -6.90
C GLU A 104 -15.47 21.76 -7.29
N PRO A 105 -15.06 20.62 -6.70
CA PRO A 105 -15.81 19.37 -6.82
C PRO A 105 -16.98 19.29 -5.81
N ASP A 106 -17.94 18.41 -6.10
CA ASP A 106 -18.93 17.99 -5.11
C ASP A 106 -18.28 17.04 -4.10
N ALA A 107 -18.16 17.52 -2.87
CA ALA A 107 -17.56 16.81 -1.75
C ALA A 107 -18.57 16.01 -0.92
N SER A 108 -19.88 16.07 -1.21
CA SER A 108 -20.90 15.32 -0.46
C SER A 108 -20.85 13.81 -0.69
N SER A 109 -20.36 13.39 -1.86
CA SER A 109 -20.33 11.98 -2.27
C SER A 109 -19.05 11.24 -1.82
N PHE A 110 -18.08 11.94 -1.24
CA PHE A 110 -16.87 11.33 -0.71
C PHE A 110 -17.00 11.02 0.78
N PRO A 111 -16.33 9.97 1.29
CA PRO A 111 -16.30 9.68 2.72
C PRO A 111 -15.79 10.90 3.50
N SER A 112 -16.56 11.34 4.50
CA SER A 112 -16.27 12.55 5.29
C SER A 112 -16.26 12.31 6.80
N GLY A 113 -16.64 11.12 7.27
CA GLY A 113 -16.58 10.74 8.68
C GLY A 113 -17.34 11.70 9.60
N GLY A 114 -18.47 12.24 9.12
CA GLY A 114 -19.29 13.18 9.88
C GLY A 114 -18.82 14.64 9.87
N ILE A 115 -17.69 14.97 9.23
CA ILE A 115 -17.24 16.38 9.06
C ILE A 115 -18.25 17.19 8.23
N ARG A 116 -19.06 16.52 7.40
CA ARG A 116 -20.04 17.17 6.55
C ARG A 116 -21.42 16.56 6.69
N ALA A 117 -22.42 17.43 6.75
CA ALA A 117 -23.81 17.01 6.61
C ALA A 117 -24.11 16.66 5.13
N THR A 118 -25.02 15.71 4.91
CA THR A 118 -25.38 15.20 3.58
C THR A 118 -25.96 16.25 2.62
N PHE A 119 -26.44 17.40 3.13
CA PHE A 119 -26.94 18.50 2.31
C PHE A 119 -25.88 19.53 1.92
N GLU A 120 -24.67 19.45 2.48
CA GLU A 120 -23.58 20.36 2.16
C GLU A 120 -22.68 19.74 1.10
N ALA A 121 -22.63 20.34 -0.10
CA ALA A 121 -21.93 19.77 -1.26
C ALA A 121 -20.54 20.36 -1.53
N ARG A 122 -20.28 21.63 -1.20
CA ARG A 122 -19.01 22.29 -1.60
C ARG A 122 -17.75 21.71 -0.96
N GLY A 123 -16.75 21.38 -1.78
CA GLY A 123 -15.35 21.21 -1.36
C GLY A 123 -14.42 21.95 -2.33
N TYR A 124 -13.14 22.03 -1.99
CA TYR A 124 -12.15 22.71 -2.81
C TYR A 124 -10.98 21.79 -3.13
N THR A 125 -10.52 21.85 -4.39
CA THR A 125 -9.23 21.29 -4.79
C THR A 125 -8.24 22.40 -4.98
N VAL A 126 -7.02 22.24 -4.46
CA VAL A 126 -5.94 23.22 -4.57
C VAL A 126 -4.74 22.58 -5.26
N TRP A 127 -4.20 23.25 -6.27
CA TRP A 127 -3.04 22.74 -7.02
C TRP A 127 -1.82 22.56 -6.13
N ASP A 128 -1.21 21.38 -6.22
CA ASP A 128 0.11 21.09 -5.67
C ASP A 128 1.19 21.34 -6.73
N PRO A 129 1.94 22.46 -6.66
CA PRO A 129 3.00 22.76 -7.62
C PRO A 129 4.24 21.88 -7.47
N THR A 130 4.35 21.12 -6.36
CA THR A 130 5.50 20.22 -6.11
C THR A 130 5.38 18.88 -6.86
N SER A 131 4.19 18.58 -7.39
CA SER A 131 3.93 17.46 -8.30
C SER A 131 3.58 18.00 -9.69
N SER A 132 4.27 17.50 -10.72
CA SER A 132 4.12 18.03 -12.09
C SER A 132 2.80 17.59 -12.72
N ALA A 133 2.14 18.50 -13.44
CA ALA A 133 0.98 18.16 -14.25
C ALA A 133 1.39 17.24 -15.41
N PHE A 134 0.47 16.37 -15.84
CA PHE A 134 0.75 15.38 -16.88
C PHE A 134 -0.45 15.20 -17.82
N VAL A 135 -0.22 14.71 -19.03
CA VAL A 135 -1.28 14.39 -19.99
C VAL A 135 -1.44 12.87 -20.07
N LYS A 136 -2.67 12.40 -19.91
CA LYS A 136 -3.04 10.99 -20.04
C LYS A 136 -4.26 10.90 -20.94
N GLY A 137 -4.13 10.22 -22.07
CA GLY A 137 -5.17 10.22 -23.11
C GLY A 137 -5.35 11.63 -23.68
N THR A 138 -6.57 12.16 -23.62
CA THR A 138 -6.94 13.49 -24.12
C THR A 138 -7.19 14.51 -23.01
N THR A 139 -6.67 14.26 -21.80
CA THR A 139 -6.95 15.09 -20.62
C THR A 139 -5.64 15.50 -19.93
N LEU A 140 -5.57 16.78 -19.54
CA LEU A 140 -4.54 17.34 -18.66
C LEU A 140 -4.89 17.06 -17.21
N TYR A 141 -4.01 16.38 -16.49
CA TYR A 141 -4.15 16.05 -15.08
C TYR A 141 -3.31 16.99 -14.23
N ILE A 142 -3.97 17.67 -13.30
CA ILE A 142 -3.35 18.64 -12.38
C ILE A 142 -3.39 18.03 -10.99
N PRO A 143 -2.25 17.61 -10.41
CA PRO A 143 -2.20 17.10 -9.05
C PRO A 143 -2.72 18.13 -8.04
N THR A 144 -3.64 17.72 -7.18
CA THR A 144 -4.30 18.62 -6.23
C THR A 144 -4.46 18.00 -4.86
N ALA A 145 -4.43 18.86 -3.85
CA ALA A 145 -4.93 18.58 -2.51
C ALA A 145 -6.44 18.85 -2.45
N PHE A 146 -7.19 18.09 -1.65
CA PHE A 146 -8.63 18.21 -1.53
C PHE A 146 -9.07 18.45 -0.07
N CYS A 147 -9.82 19.53 0.14
CA CYS A 147 -10.31 19.94 1.46
C CYS A 147 -11.81 20.27 1.46
N SER A 148 -12.39 20.24 2.66
CA SER A 148 -13.77 20.62 2.91
C SER A 148 -13.98 22.13 2.69
N TYR A 149 -15.24 22.59 2.78
CA TYR A 149 -15.55 24.02 2.77
C TYR A 149 -14.93 24.78 3.95
N THR A 150 -14.80 24.13 5.11
CA THR A 150 -14.27 24.68 6.36
C THR A 150 -12.74 24.55 6.48
N GLY A 151 -12.10 23.80 5.57
CA GLY A 151 -10.65 23.72 5.43
C GLY A 151 -10.00 22.44 5.98
N GLU A 152 -10.79 21.50 6.51
CA GLU A 152 -10.31 20.17 6.91
C GLU A 152 -9.90 19.33 5.69
N ALA A 153 -8.84 18.55 5.83
CA ALA A 153 -8.29 17.68 4.80
C ALA A 153 -9.18 16.45 4.59
N LEU A 154 -9.79 16.34 3.40
CA LEU A 154 -10.62 15.21 2.99
C LEU A 154 -9.88 14.23 2.06
N ASP A 155 -8.55 14.31 2.05
CA ASP A 155 -7.68 13.61 1.12
C ASP A 155 -6.48 12.96 1.80
N ALA A 156 -5.75 12.15 1.04
CA ALA A 156 -4.51 11.54 1.50
C ALA A 156 -3.29 12.45 1.31
N LYS A 157 -3.38 13.47 0.45
CA LYS A 157 -2.23 14.29 0.01
C LYS A 157 -1.92 15.44 0.98
N THR A 158 -2.92 16.15 1.48
CA THR A 158 -2.71 17.26 2.43
C THR A 158 -1.96 16.80 3.69
N PRO A 159 -2.34 15.68 4.35
CA PRO A 159 -1.62 15.20 5.54
C PRO A 159 -0.19 14.75 5.21
N LEU A 160 0.02 14.18 4.03
CA LEU A 160 1.36 13.79 3.58
C LEU A 160 2.28 15.01 3.46
N LEU A 161 1.83 16.06 2.79
CA LEU A 161 2.59 17.31 2.65
C LEU A 161 2.86 17.95 4.02
N ARG A 162 1.88 17.98 4.92
CA ARG A 162 2.05 18.46 6.30
C ARG A 162 3.09 17.62 7.07
N SER A 163 3.03 16.29 6.97
CA SER A 163 4.00 15.38 7.62
C SER A 163 5.43 15.57 7.10
N MET A 164 5.59 15.77 5.79
CA MET A 164 6.89 16.05 5.16
C MET A 164 7.45 17.40 5.62
N SER A 165 6.59 18.41 5.75
CA SER A 165 6.97 19.73 6.27
C SER A 165 7.40 19.66 7.75
N ALA A 166 6.65 18.94 8.58
CA ALA A 166 6.99 18.72 9.99
C ALA A 166 8.35 18.03 10.14
N LEU A 167 8.58 16.95 9.38
CA LEU A 167 9.84 16.21 9.36
C LEU A 167 11.01 17.09 8.86
N ASN A 168 10.80 17.84 7.77
CA ASN A 168 11.80 18.77 7.24
C ASN A 168 12.25 19.78 8.30
N LYS A 169 11.30 20.39 9.02
CA LYS A 169 11.58 21.39 10.06
C LYS A 169 12.46 20.80 11.17
N GLN A 170 12.10 19.63 11.71
CA GLN A 170 12.84 19.04 12.83
C GLN A 170 14.17 18.44 12.39
N ALA A 171 14.24 17.82 11.21
CA ALA A 171 15.49 17.32 10.65
C ALA A 171 16.50 18.44 10.39
N LEU A 172 16.05 19.60 9.87
CA LEU A 172 16.92 20.76 9.68
C LEU A 172 17.47 21.30 10.99
N ARG A 173 16.65 21.38 12.06
CA ARG A 173 17.12 21.79 13.40
C ARG A 173 18.28 20.91 13.87
N VAL A 174 18.10 19.59 13.78
CA VAL A 174 19.16 18.63 14.13
C VAL A 174 20.40 18.84 13.24
N LEU A 175 20.24 18.98 11.91
CA LEU A 175 21.38 19.21 11.02
C LEU A 175 22.15 20.51 11.31
N ARG A 176 21.46 21.56 11.78
CA ARG A 176 22.14 22.81 12.20
C ARG A 176 23.05 22.58 13.40
N LEU A 177 22.68 21.69 14.32
CA LEU A 177 23.51 21.34 15.48
C LEU A 177 24.80 20.61 15.08
N PHE A 178 24.77 19.82 14.00
CA PHE A 178 25.97 19.21 13.41
C PHE A 178 26.79 20.19 12.53
N GLY A 179 26.43 21.47 12.49
CA GLY A 179 27.14 22.50 11.72
C GLY A 179 26.83 22.52 10.22
N ASN A 180 25.85 21.74 9.74
CA ASN A 180 25.44 21.79 8.34
C ASN A 180 24.59 23.04 8.11
N SER A 181 25.15 24.05 7.44
CA SER A 181 24.45 25.26 7.00
C SER A 181 24.11 25.26 5.50
N ALA A 182 24.59 24.27 4.75
CA ALA A 182 24.42 24.19 3.29
C ALA A 182 23.05 23.65 2.89
N ALA A 183 22.54 22.62 3.59
CA ALA A 183 21.24 22.04 3.29
C ALA A 183 20.12 23.05 3.59
N LYS A 184 19.21 23.29 2.64
CA LYS A 184 18.03 24.16 2.84
C LYS A 184 16.77 23.37 3.13
N SER A 185 16.71 22.11 2.71
CA SER A 185 15.58 21.24 3.00
C SER A 185 16.01 19.78 3.14
N VAL A 186 15.25 19.03 3.94
CA VAL A 186 15.29 17.58 4.06
C VAL A 186 13.95 17.05 3.58
N ARG A 187 13.98 16.09 2.68
CA ARG A 187 12.79 15.44 2.11
C ARG A 187 12.85 13.96 2.45
N SER A 188 11.71 13.39 2.82
CA SER A 188 11.60 11.93 2.80
C SER A 188 11.52 11.45 1.35
N THR A 189 12.08 10.27 1.11
CA THR A 189 12.04 9.58 -0.17
C THR A 189 11.38 8.22 -0.01
N CYS A 190 10.61 7.79 -1.00
CA CYS A 190 10.00 6.47 -1.03
C CYS A 190 10.20 5.79 -2.39
N GLY A 191 10.54 4.48 -2.35
CA GLY A 191 10.50 3.57 -3.49
C GLY A 191 9.54 2.41 -3.22
N PRO A 192 8.27 2.48 -3.68
CA PRO A 192 7.30 1.42 -3.45
C PRO A 192 7.50 0.25 -4.41
N GLU A 193 7.62 -0.96 -3.87
CA GLU A 193 7.61 -2.21 -4.64
C GLU A 193 6.15 -2.69 -4.74
N GLN A 194 5.60 -2.84 -5.94
CA GLN A 194 4.18 -3.15 -6.15
C GLN A 194 4.01 -4.58 -6.64
N GLU A 195 3.46 -5.44 -5.78
CA GLU A 195 3.04 -6.77 -6.16
C GLU A 195 1.59 -6.80 -6.65
N TYR A 196 1.28 -7.74 -7.54
CA TYR A 196 -0.05 -7.93 -8.13
C TYR A 196 -0.20 -9.32 -8.77
N PHE A 197 -1.44 -9.75 -9.00
CA PHE A 197 -1.76 -10.96 -9.78
C PHE A 197 -2.33 -10.62 -11.15
N LEU A 198 -2.02 -11.42 -12.17
CA LEU A 198 -2.62 -11.36 -13.50
C LEU A 198 -3.36 -12.66 -13.83
N ILE A 199 -4.68 -12.59 -13.99
CA ILE A 199 -5.48 -13.75 -14.41
C ILE A 199 -6.19 -13.49 -15.73
N ASP A 200 -6.58 -14.57 -16.42
CA ASP A 200 -7.35 -14.44 -17.65
C ASP A 200 -8.74 -13.85 -17.38
N LYS A 201 -9.13 -12.89 -18.22
CA LYS A 201 -10.40 -12.17 -18.10
C LYS A 201 -11.61 -13.09 -18.21
N GLU A 202 -11.56 -14.14 -19.02
CA GLU A 202 -12.68 -15.08 -19.18
C GLU A 202 -12.93 -15.88 -17.90
N MET A 203 -11.87 -16.23 -17.17
CA MET A 203 -11.98 -16.93 -15.89
C MET A 203 -12.44 -15.99 -14.77
N TYR A 204 -11.94 -14.74 -14.77
CA TYR A 204 -12.40 -13.70 -13.85
C TYR A 204 -13.91 -13.43 -13.97
N LEU A 205 -14.44 -13.34 -15.20
CA LEU A 205 -15.86 -13.05 -15.43
C LEU A 205 -16.81 -14.16 -14.93
N LYS A 206 -16.30 -15.37 -14.71
CA LYS A 206 -17.05 -16.51 -14.14
C LYS A 206 -17.04 -16.54 -12.61
N ARG A 207 -16.37 -15.60 -11.95
CA ARG A 207 -16.16 -15.55 -10.49
C ARG A 207 -16.75 -14.27 -9.92
N LYS A 208 -18.02 -14.31 -9.50
CA LYS A 208 -18.73 -13.16 -8.90
C LYS A 208 -18.00 -12.59 -7.69
N ASP A 209 -17.41 -13.47 -6.87
CA ASP A 209 -16.57 -13.09 -5.74
C ASP A 209 -15.39 -12.21 -6.17
N LEU A 210 -14.59 -12.64 -7.16
CA LEU A 210 -13.50 -11.81 -7.67
C LEU A 210 -13.97 -10.48 -8.26
N ILE A 211 -15.18 -10.42 -8.83
CA ILE A 211 -15.76 -9.20 -9.39
C ILE A 211 -16.17 -8.20 -8.30
N TYR A 212 -16.85 -8.68 -7.26
CA TYR A 212 -17.42 -7.81 -6.22
C TYR A 212 -16.46 -7.52 -5.08
N THR A 213 -15.58 -8.46 -4.73
CA THR A 213 -14.71 -8.36 -3.55
C THR A 213 -13.24 -8.25 -3.90
N GLY A 214 -12.85 -8.58 -5.14
CA GLY A 214 -11.44 -8.58 -5.56
C GLY A 214 -10.65 -9.79 -5.07
N ARG A 215 -11.27 -10.73 -4.35
CA ARG A 215 -10.67 -11.97 -3.86
C ARG A 215 -11.62 -13.16 -4.01
N THR A 216 -11.09 -14.37 -3.91
CA THR A 216 -11.91 -15.57 -3.86
C THR A 216 -12.47 -15.80 -2.45
N LEU A 217 -13.78 -16.02 -2.36
CA LEU A 217 -14.47 -16.36 -1.10
C LEU A 217 -14.58 -17.88 -0.91
N PHE A 218 -14.57 -18.62 -2.02
CA PHE A 218 -14.53 -20.08 -2.09
C PHE A 218 -13.37 -20.52 -2.99
N GLY A 219 -12.84 -21.70 -2.77
CA GLY A 219 -11.87 -22.30 -3.66
C GLY A 219 -10.85 -23.14 -2.92
N ASN A 220 -10.73 -24.39 -3.34
CA ASN A 220 -9.77 -25.33 -2.81
C ASN A 220 -8.38 -25.19 -3.47
N LYS A 221 -7.34 -25.55 -2.72
CA LYS A 221 -5.96 -25.49 -3.18
C LYS A 221 -5.70 -26.52 -4.29
N PRO A 222 -5.10 -26.13 -5.43
CA PRO A 222 -4.80 -27.07 -6.51
C PRO A 222 -3.63 -28.00 -6.12
N PRO A 223 -3.50 -29.19 -6.76
CA PRO A 223 -2.38 -30.10 -6.51
C PRO A 223 -1.00 -29.49 -6.78
N LYS A 224 -0.91 -28.56 -7.74
CA LYS A 224 0.26 -27.69 -7.96
C LYS A 224 -0.16 -26.24 -7.70
N GLY A 225 0.39 -25.65 -6.65
CA GLY A 225 0.35 -24.23 -6.34
C GLY A 225 1.75 -23.63 -6.44
N GLN A 226 2.39 -23.42 -5.29
CA GLN A 226 3.70 -22.79 -5.15
C GLN A 226 4.79 -23.73 -4.60
N GLU A 227 4.48 -25.02 -4.43
CA GLU A 227 5.34 -26.01 -3.73
C GLU A 227 6.69 -26.27 -4.41
N MET A 228 6.78 -25.98 -5.71
CA MET A 228 8.00 -26.23 -6.49
C MET A 228 8.99 -25.06 -6.45
N GLU A 229 8.59 -23.91 -5.89
CA GLU A 229 9.40 -22.67 -5.86
C GLU A 229 9.95 -22.27 -7.25
N ASP A 230 9.27 -22.70 -8.32
CA ASP A 230 9.72 -22.59 -9.72
C ASP A 230 9.30 -21.28 -10.41
N GLN A 231 8.52 -20.44 -9.72
CA GLN A 231 7.96 -19.21 -10.25
C GLN A 231 8.85 -17.99 -10.00
N TYR A 232 9.50 -17.90 -8.82
CA TYR A 232 10.27 -16.73 -8.42
C TYR A 232 11.49 -16.54 -9.33
N PHE A 233 11.58 -15.39 -9.99
CA PHE A 233 12.54 -15.13 -11.09
C PHE A 233 12.51 -16.14 -12.24
N GLY A 234 11.43 -16.91 -12.37
CA GLY A 234 11.18 -17.77 -13.51
C GLY A 234 10.96 -16.98 -14.80
N SER A 235 10.95 -17.68 -15.93
CA SER A 235 10.71 -17.04 -17.24
C SER A 235 9.32 -16.38 -17.29
N ILE A 236 9.27 -15.11 -17.66
CA ILE A 236 8.01 -14.37 -17.85
C ILE A 236 7.35 -14.85 -19.15
N LYS A 237 6.07 -15.22 -19.06
CA LYS A 237 5.28 -15.70 -20.20
C LYS A 237 5.12 -14.61 -21.26
N CYS A 238 5.03 -14.98 -22.55
CA CYS A 238 5.03 -14.03 -23.65
C CYS A 238 3.92 -12.97 -23.55
N ARG A 239 2.70 -13.39 -23.18
CA ARG A 239 1.55 -12.48 -22.99
C ARG A 239 1.77 -11.48 -21.85
N VAL A 240 2.37 -11.93 -20.75
CA VAL A 240 2.72 -11.08 -19.59
C VAL A 240 3.86 -10.14 -19.96
N ALA A 241 4.86 -10.61 -20.69
CA ALA A 241 5.98 -9.79 -21.14
C ALA A 241 5.52 -8.62 -22.05
N ALA A 242 4.62 -8.88 -23.00
CA ALA A 242 4.05 -7.84 -23.86
C ALA A 242 3.25 -6.80 -23.07
N PHE A 243 2.47 -7.27 -22.07
CA PHE A 243 1.78 -6.39 -21.13
C PHE A 243 2.77 -5.49 -20.35
N MET A 244 3.83 -6.07 -19.79
CA MET A 244 4.83 -5.35 -19.02
C MET A 244 5.62 -4.35 -19.88
N GLU A 245 5.88 -4.67 -21.15
CA GLU A 245 6.53 -3.75 -22.10
C GLU A 245 5.67 -2.49 -22.34
N GLU A 246 4.37 -2.65 -22.60
CA GLU A 246 3.46 -1.50 -22.73
C GLU A 246 3.33 -0.72 -21.41
N LEU A 247 3.24 -1.42 -20.27
CA LEU A 247 3.18 -0.79 -18.95
C LEU A 247 4.40 0.10 -18.70
N ASN A 248 5.61 -0.40 -18.96
CA ASN A 248 6.84 0.37 -18.80
C ASN A 248 6.86 1.59 -19.71
N ALA A 249 6.46 1.45 -20.98
CA ALA A 249 6.40 2.57 -21.90
C ALA A 249 5.41 3.65 -21.43
N GLU A 250 4.22 3.28 -20.95
CA GLU A 250 3.25 4.25 -20.43
C GLU A 250 3.75 4.93 -19.13
N LEU A 251 4.38 4.17 -18.23
CA LEU A 251 4.97 4.70 -17.00
C LEU A 251 6.12 5.67 -17.28
N TRP A 252 7.03 5.33 -18.19
CA TRP A 252 8.12 6.20 -18.58
C TRP A 252 7.61 7.50 -19.21
N LYS A 253 6.55 7.47 -20.04
CA LYS A 253 5.92 8.69 -20.60
C LYS A 253 5.46 9.66 -19.49
N LEU A 254 4.94 9.10 -18.40
CA LEU A 254 4.48 9.84 -17.22
C LEU A 254 5.62 10.17 -16.22
N GLY A 255 6.88 9.89 -16.56
CA GLY A 255 8.03 10.22 -15.71
C GLY A 255 8.27 9.25 -14.56
N VAL A 256 7.56 8.12 -14.51
CA VAL A 256 7.78 7.06 -13.53
C VAL A 256 9.00 6.23 -13.95
N LEU A 257 10.02 6.15 -13.10
CA LEU A 257 11.25 5.38 -13.35
C LEU A 257 11.04 3.89 -13.06
N ALA A 258 10.12 3.23 -13.75
CA ALA A 258 9.95 1.78 -13.70
C ALA A 258 11.27 1.08 -14.07
N LYS A 259 11.82 0.28 -13.14
CA LYS A 259 13.18 -0.28 -13.24
C LYS A 259 13.20 -1.80 -13.20
N THR A 260 12.55 -2.38 -12.19
CA THR A 260 12.58 -3.81 -11.94
C THR A 260 11.19 -4.40 -12.19
N GLN A 261 11.15 -5.57 -12.81
CA GLN A 261 9.95 -6.40 -12.93
C GLN A 261 10.34 -7.88 -12.93
N HIS A 262 9.53 -8.72 -12.29
CA HIS A 262 9.73 -10.17 -12.29
C HIS A 262 8.44 -10.90 -11.90
N ASN A 263 8.48 -12.23 -12.05
CA ASN A 263 7.52 -13.11 -11.40
C ASN A 263 7.82 -13.19 -9.89
N GLU A 264 6.76 -13.27 -9.11
CA GLU A 264 6.80 -13.49 -7.68
C GLU A 264 6.68 -14.99 -7.33
N VAL A 265 6.65 -15.31 -6.04
CA VAL A 265 6.63 -16.69 -5.52
C VAL A 265 5.36 -17.44 -5.91
N ALA A 266 4.18 -16.81 -5.86
CA ALA A 266 2.95 -17.48 -6.25
C ALA A 266 2.75 -17.49 -7.78
N PRO A 267 2.08 -18.51 -8.34
CA PRO A 267 1.73 -18.53 -9.75
C PRO A 267 0.89 -17.31 -10.13
N ALA A 268 1.18 -16.73 -11.30
CA ALA A 268 0.52 -15.53 -11.81
C ALA A 268 0.70 -14.26 -10.94
N GLN A 269 1.57 -14.30 -9.93
CA GLN A 269 2.00 -13.13 -9.17
C GLN A 269 3.22 -12.49 -9.82
N HIS A 270 3.26 -11.16 -9.81
CA HIS A 270 4.33 -10.37 -10.40
C HIS A 270 4.63 -9.15 -9.53
N GLU A 271 5.82 -8.57 -9.71
CA GLU A 271 6.23 -7.33 -9.06
C GLU A 271 6.67 -6.29 -10.10
N ILE A 272 6.43 -5.01 -9.80
CA ILE A 272 7.08 -3.87 -10.44
C ILE A 272 7.62 -2.89 -9.38
N ALA A 273 8.87 -2.49 -9.51
CA ALA A 273 9.52 -1.54 -8.61
C ALA A 273 10.11 -0.34 -9.38
N PRO A 274 9.57 0.88 -9.17
CA PRO A 274 10.18 2.12 -9.63
C PRO A 274 11.39 2.53 -8.77
N ILE A 275 12.28 3.35 -9.34
CA ILE A 275 13.31 4.04 -8.56
C ILE A 275 12.63 5.02 -7.59
N PHE A 276 13.15 5.09 -6.35
CA PHE A 276 12.66 6.02 -5.34
C PHE A 276 12.71 7.48 -5.80
N THR A 277 11.81 8.29 -5.25
CA THR A 277 11.79 9.75 -5.42
C THR A 277 11.26 10.39 -4.15
N SER A 278 11.09 11.72 -4.14
CA SER A 278 10.41 12.43 -3.04
C SER A 278 9.08 11.76 -2.72
N THR A 279 8.79 11.53 -1.45
CA THR A 279 7.61 10.75 -1.01
C THR A 279 6.31 11.24 -1.65
N ASN A 280 6.11 12.56 -1.79
CA ASN A 280 4.93 13.11 -2.47
C ASN A 280 4.77 12.62 -3.92
N ILE A 281 5.86 12.68 -4.69
CA ILE A 281 5.89 12.23 -6.09
C ILE A 281 5.78 10.70 -6.16
N ALA A 282 6.41 9.98 -5.23
CA ALA A 282 6.34 8.52 -5.16
C ALA A 282 4.89 8.04 -4.94
N THR A 283 4.12 8.74 -4.09
CA THR A 283 2.71 8.44 -3.85
C THR A 283 1.87 8.64 -5.12
N ASP A 284 2.07 9.75 -5.83
CA ASP A 284 1.38 10.00 -7.10
C ASP A 284 1.75 8.96 -8.17
N HIS A 285 3.04 8.66 -8.31
CA HIS A 285 3.53 7.65 -9.23
C HIS A 285 2.99 6.25 -8.90
N ASN A 286 2.86 5.89 -7.62
CA ASN A 286 2.27 4.61 -7.23
C ASN A 286 0.79 4.52 -7.62
N GLN A 287 0.01 5.58 -7.42
CA GLN A 287 -1.39 5.62 -7.86
C GLN A 287 -1.52 5.45 -9.37
N LEU A 288 -0.68 6.16 -10.15
CA LEU A 288 -0.61 5.99 -11.60
C LEU A 288 -0.21 4.56 -12.00
N THR A 289 0.73 3.96 -11.26
CA THR A 289 1.15 2.57 -11.49
C THR A 289 0.01 1.59 -11.28
N MET A 290 -0.72 1.69 -10.16
CA MET A 290 -1.88 0.85 -9.88
C MET A 290 -2.99 0.99 -10.94
N GLU A 291 -3.30 2.21 -11.35
CA GLU A 291 -4.28 2.46 -12.41
C GLU A 291 -3.85 1.85 -13.75
N LEU A 292 -2.59 2.08 -14.15
CA LEU A 292 -2.06 1.59 -15.42
C LEU A 292 -1.97 0.06 -15.46
N LEU A 293 -1.58 -0.58 -14.34
CA LEU A 293 -1.60 -2.03 -14.18
C LEU A 293 -2.98 -2.60 -14.55
N GLN A 294 -4.05 -2.07 -13.93
CA GLN A 294 -5.42 -2.52 -14.18
C GLN A 294 -5.92 -2.18 -15.58
N ARG A 295 -5.59 -1.00 -16.09
CA ARG A 295 -6.08 -0.53 -17.40
C ARG A 295 -5.42 -1.26 -18.56
N ILE A 296 -4.11 -1.45 -18.50
CA ILE A 296 -3.34 -2.10 -19.58
C ILE A 296 -3.60 -3.60 -19.57
N ALA A 297 -3.73 -4.26 -18.41
CA ALA A 297 -4.02 -5.69 -18.34
C ALA A 297 -5.27 -6.06 -19.16
N LYS A 298 -6.33 -5.23 -19.08
CA LYS A 298 -7.58 -5.42 -19.84
C LYS A 298 -7.37 -5.44 -21.36
N LYS A 299 -6.40 -4.70 -21.90
CA LYS A 299 -6.08 -4.68 -23.34
C LYS A 299 -5.50 -6.01 -23.81
N TYR A 300 -4.79 -6.70 -22.93
CA TYR A 300 -4.21 -8.02 -23.18
C TYR A 300 -5.17 -9.15 -22.78
N GLY A 301 -6.46 -8.87 -22.53
CA GLY A 301 -7.44 -9.86 -22.10
C GLY A 301 -7.18 -10.43 -20.70
N MET A 302 -6.39 -9.74 -19.88
CA MET A 302 -6.09 -10.12 -18.51
C MET A 302 -6.77 -9.17 -17.52
N ILE A 303 -6.87 -9.58 -16.26
CA ILE A 303 -7.32 -8.74 -15.15
C ILE A 303 -6.20 -8.69 -14.12
N CYS A 304 -5.83 -7.47 -13.72
CA CYS A 304 -4.88 -7.23 -12.64
C CYS A 304 -5.63 -7.17 -11.31
N LEU A 305 -5.29 -8.07 -10.39
CA LEU A 305 -5.79 -8.06 -9.02
C LEU A 305 -4.75 -7.43 -8.11
N LEU A 306 -5.15 -6.38 -7.39
CA LEU A 306 -4.32 -5.67 -6.41
C LEU A 306 -4.69 -6.00 -4.96
N HIS A 307 -5.65 -6.89 -4.75
CA HIS A 307 -6.05 -7.30 -3.41
C HIS A 307 -4.88 -8.01 -2.70
N GLU A 308 -4.73 -7.80 -1.40
CA GLU A 308 -3.59 -8.31 -0.62
C GLU A 308 -3.54 -9.83 -0.53
N LYS A 309 -4.71 -10.46 -0.58
CA LYS A 309 -4.86 -11.93 -0.57
C LYS A 309 -5.94 -12.38 -1.56
N PRO A 310 -5.68 -12.36 -2.88
CA PRO A 310 -6.71 -12.70 -3.87
C PRO A 310 -7.08 -14.18 -3.82
N PHE A 311 -6.12 -15.04 -3.49
CA PHE A 311 -6.29 -16.50 -3.38
C PHE A 311 -5.76 -17.01 -2.04
N GLU A 312 -6.49 -17.95 -1.45
CA GLU A 312 -6.14 -18.57 -0.17
C GLU A 312 -5.07 -19.65 -0.32
N GLY A 313 -4.24 -19.85 0.71
CA GLY A 313 -3.25 -20.93 0.73
C GLY A 313 -2.01 -20.75 -0.19
N ILE A 314 -1.84 -19.57 -0.80
CA ILE A 314 -0.63 -19.16 -1.54
C ILE A 314 -0.11 -17.80 -1.03
N ASN A 315 1.03 -17.31 -1.51
CA ASN A 315 1.56 -15.99 -1.11
C ASN A 315 0.55 -14.87 -1.43
N GLY A 316 0.52 -13.85 -0.57
CA GLY A 316 -0.28 -12.64 -0.78
C GLY A 316 0.54 -11.57 -1.52
N SER A 317 -0.12 -10.49 -1.93
CA SER A 317 0.51 -9.34 -2.58
C SER A 317 0.77 -8.19 -1.60
N GLY A 318 2.03 -7.87 -1.37
CA GLY A 318 2.49 -6.74 -0.56
C GLY A 318 2.74 -5.46 -1.36
N LYS A 319 3.05 -4.38 -0.61
CA LYS A 319 3.67 -3.19 -1.18
C LYS A 319 4.83 -2.73 -0.29
N HIS A 320 6.07 -3.10 -0.60
CA HIS A 320 7.17 -2.70 0.28
C HIS A 320 7.47 -1.20 0.12
N ASN A 321 7.39 -0.46 1.23
CA ASN A 321 7.62 0.97 1.26
C ASN A 321 9.07 1.26 1.71
N ASN A 322 9.97 1.41 0.74
CA ASN A 322 11.37 1.75 0.99
C ASN A 322 11.53 3.23 1.32
N TRP A 323 11.55 3.57 2.60
CA TRP A 323 11.61 4.93 3.13
C TRP A 323 13.03 5.35 3.50
N SER A 324 13.40 6.58 3.14
CA SER A 324 14.64 7.21 3.58
C SER A 324 14.54 8.74 3.71
N LEU A 325 15.61 9.40 4.13
CA LEU A 325 15.72 10.84 4.31
C LEU A 325 16.91 11.41 3.54
N ALA A 326 16.65 12.38 2.67
CA ALA A 326 17.68 13.03 1.86
C ALA A 326 17.64 14.56 2.01
N THR A 327 18.81 15.17 2.09
CA THR A 327 18.97 16.63 1.98
C THR A 327 18.85 17.07 0.52
N ASP A 328 18.51 18.34 0.29
CA ASP A 328 18.51 18.96 -1.05
C ASP A 328 19.89 18.98 -1.72
N THR A 329 20.97 18.81 -0.95
CA THR A 329 22.34 18.67 -1.47
C THR A 329 22.71 17.23 -1.85
N GLY A 330 21.79 16.27 -1.69
CA GLY A 330 21.96 14.87 -2.11
C GLY A 330 22.54 13.93 -1.05
N VAL A 331 22.72 14.39 0.19
CA VAL A 331 23.19 13.53 1.30
C VAL A 331 22.02 12.72 1.86
N ASN A 332 22.17 11.40 1.89
CA ASN A 332 21.27 10.46 2.57
C ASN A 332 21.61 10.42 4.07
N LEU A 333 20.65 10.71 4.94
CA LEU A 333 20.83 10.77 6.39
C LEU A 333 20.80 9.39 7.08
N LEU A 334 20.35 8.36 6.35
CA LEU A 334 20.32 6.98 6.78
C LEU A 334 21.41 6.12 6.11
N ASP A 335 22.37 6.75 5.42
CA ASP A 335 23.56 6.08 4.94
C ASP A 335 24.59 5.96 6.09
N PRO A 336 24.95 4.73 6.52
CA PRO A 336 25.89 4.52 7.60
C PRO A 336 27.33 4.92 7.21
N GLY A 337 27.64 4.97 5.91
CA GLY A 337 28.99 5.22 5.42
C GLY A 337 29.94 4.04 5.65
N LYS A 338 31.25 4.32 5.66
CA LYS A 338 32.30 3.28 5.81
C LYS A 338 32.56 2.87 7.25
N THR A 339 32.41 3.80 8.19
CA THR A 339 32.62 3.60 9.64
C THR A 339 31.36 4.00 10.41
N PRO A 340 30.34 3.13 10.46
CA PRO A 340 29.02 3.49 10.99
C PRO A 340 29.05 3.91 12.47
N HIS A 341 29.95 3.31 13.27
CA HIS A 341 30.13 3.61 14.68
C HIS A 341 30.73 5.01 14.96
N GLU A 342 31.40 5.62 13.99
CA GLU A 342 31.97 6.98 14.09
C GLU A 342 30.99 8.04 13.55
N ASN A 343 30.00 7.63 12.78
CA ASN A 343 29.05 8.53 12.12
C ASN A 343 27.93 8.96 13.10
N ALA A 344 28.25 9.91 13.98
CA ALA A 344 27.34 10.39 15.01
C ALA A 344 26.02 10.95 14.46
N GLN A 345 26.04 11.56 13.27
CA GLN A 345 24.82 12.04 12.59
C GLN A 345 23.92 10.84 12.23
N PHE A 346 24.46 9.83 11.54
CA PHE A 346 23.72 8.62 11.21
C PHE A 346 23.17 7.93 12.46
N LEU A 347 23.99 7.75 13.51
CA LEU A 347 23.57 7.10 14.74
C LEU A 347 22.41 7.84 15.42
N LEU A 348 22.40 9.17 15.40
CA LEU A 348 21.29 9.96 15.93
C LEU A 348 20.00 9.74 15.12
N PHE A 349 20.07 9.80 13.78
CA PHE A 349 18.91 9.56 12.92
C PHE A 349 18.41 8.11 13.04
N LEU A 350 19.30 7.13 13.08
CA LEU A 350 18.97 5.73 13.34
C LEU A 350 18.24 5.57 14.67
N THR A 351 18.76 6.18 15.74
CA THR A 351 18.15 6.15 17.07
C THR A 351 16.79 6.83 17.09
N ALA A 352 16.62 7.93 16.34
CA ALA A 352 15.33 8.62 16.21
C ALA A 352 14.28 7.71 15.54
N VAL A 353 14.67 6.98 14.50
CA VAL A 353 13.79 6.02 13.82
C VAL A 353 13.42 4.86 14.75
N ILE A 354 14.38 4.27 15.47
CA ILE A 354 14.11 3.19 16.43
C ILE A 354 13.13 3.65 17.52
N LYS A 355 13.37 4.86 18.10
CA LYS A 355 12.46 5.48 19.06
C LYS A 355 11.06 5.68 18.49
N ALA A 356 10.97 6.24 17.29
CA ALA A 356 9.70 6.50 16.62
C ALA A 356 8.89 5.21 16.39
N VAL A 357 9.54 4.14 15.94
CA VAL A 357 8.89 2.84 15.70
C VAL A 357 8.43 2.19 17.01
N ASP A 358 9.25 2.24 18.07
CA ASP A 358 8.87 1.67 19.37
C ASP A 358 7.73 2.44 20.05
N ASP A 359 7.79 3.77 20.03
CA ASP A 359 6.77 4.59 20.67
C ASP A 359 5.43 4.53 19.93
N TYR A 360 5.44 4.47 18.59
CA TYR A 360 4.25 4.58 17.76
C TYR A 360 4.00 3.29 16.94
N GLN A 361 4.34 2.13 17.51
CA GLN A 361 4.09 0.81 16.90
C GLN A 361 2.60 0.59 16.55
N ASP A 362 1.68 1.12 17.36
CA ASP A 362 0.26 1.07 17.09
C ASP A 362 -0.13 1.90 15.87
N LEU A 363 0.38 3.13 15.77
CA LEU A 363 0.09 4.00 14.63
C LEU A 363 0.64 3.44 13.31
N LEU A 364 1.82 2.82 13.35
CA LEU A 364 2.37 2.10 12.21
C LEU A 364 1.45 0.95 11.78
N ARG A 365 0.92 0.18 12.73
CA ARG A 365 -0.06 -0.89 12.44
C ARG A 365 -1.41 -0.35 11.95
N VAL A 366 -1.87 0.79 12.46
CA VAL A 366 -3.07 1.51 12.00
C VAL A 366 -2.91 1.96 10.54
N SER A 367 -1.74 2.47 10.15
CA SER A 367 -1.48 2.99 8.80
C SER A 367 -1.59 1.94 7.69
N VAL A 368 -1.62 0.66 8.04
CA VAL A 368 -1.72 -0.49 7.14
C VAL A 368 -2.95 -1.36 7.43
N ALA A 369 -3.90 -0.86 8.24
CA ALA A 369 -5.09 -1.58 8.63
C ALA A 369 -6.15 -1.54 7.52
N SER A 370 -6.54 -2.71 7.04
CA SER A 370 -7.64 -2.92 6.11
C SER A 370 -8.11 -4.38 6.16
N ALA A 371 -9.38 -4.62 5.82
CA ALA A 371 -9.93 -5.97 5.77
C ALA A 371 -9.09 -6.92 4.88
N GLY A 372 -8.67 -6.44 3.70
CA GLY A 372 -7.84 -7.23 2.78
C GLY A 372 -6.47 -7.58 3.36
N ASN A 373 -5.79 -6.61 3.98
CA ASN A 373 -4.44 -6.82 4.52
C ASN A 373 -4.43 -7.69 5.79
N ASP A 374 -5.54 -7.77 6.53
CA ASP A 374 -5.67 -8.70 7.66
C ASP A 374 -5.57 -10.17 7.23
N HIS A 375 -5.97 -10.51 5.99
CA HIS A 375 -5.78 -11.85 5.41
C HIS A 375 -4.34 -12.13 4.94
N ARG A 376 -3.50 -11.09 4.85
CA ARG A 376 -2.13 -11.20 4.36
C ARG A 376 -1.13 -11.29 5.52
N LEU A 377 -1.21 -10.39 6.50
CA LEU A 377 -0.20 -10.26 7.56
C LEU A 377 -0.10 -11.52 8.43
N GLY A 378 1.13 -11.98 8.69
CA GLY A 378 1.43 -13.12 9.56
C GLY A 378 1.46 -14.50 8.88
N ALA A 379 1.46 -14.56 7.55
CA ALA A 379 1.58 -15.81 6.79
C ALA A 379 2.36 -15.61 5.47
N ASN A 380 2.95 -16.70 4.94
CA ASN A 380 3.52 -16.78 3.58
C ASN A 380 4.33 -15.55 3.13
N GLU A 381 5.45 -15.26 3.80
CA GLU A 381 6.35 -14.13 3.56
C GLU A 381 5.84 -12.73 3.94
N ALA A 382 4.59 -12.59 4.38
CA ALA A 382 4.10 -11.33 4.93
C ALA A 382 4.39 -11.20 6.44
N PRO A 383 4.95 -10.07 6.91
CA PRO A 383 5.32 -9.90 8.31
C PRO A 383 4.11 -10.04 9.26
N PRO A 384 4.33 -10.49 10.50
CA PRO A 384 3.27 -10.53 11.51
C PRO A 384 2.77 -9.12 11.86
N ALA A 385 1.61 -9.05 12.51
CA ALA A 385 1.04 -7.79 13.00
C ALA A 385 1.84 -7.14 14.15
N ILE A 386 2.90 -7.81 14.62
CA ILE A 386 3.82 -7.32 15.65
C ILE A 386 4.88 -6.47 14.96
N VAL A 387 4.84 -5.15 15.20
CA VAL A 387 5.85 -4.23 14.65
C VAL A 387 7.20 -4.45 15.35
N SER A 388 8.26 -4.63 14.56
CA SER A 388 9.63 -4.76 15.06
C SER A 388 10.63 -4.24 14.04
N VAL A 389 11.80 -3.84 14.52
CA VAL A 389 12.90 -3.29 13.70
C VAL A 389 13.98 -4.34 13.51
N PHE A 390 14.33 -4.60 12.26
CA PHE A 390 15.51 -5.38 11.89
C PHE A 390 16.67 -4.46 11.54
N LEU A 391 17.82 -4.63 12.21
CA LEU A 391 19.04 -3.86 11.94
C LEU A 391 20.14 -4.71 11.29
N GLY A 392 20.06 -6.03 11.41
CA GLY A 392 21.14 -6.95 11.06
C GLY A 392 22.26 -6.96 12.10
N GLU A 393 23.18 -7.91 11.95
CA GLU A 393 24.22 -8.21 12.95
C GLU A 393 25.16 -7.03 13.25
N GLU A 394 25.69 -6.36 12.22
CA GLU A 394 26.67 -5.28 12.38
C GLU A 394 26.11 -4.09 13.18
N LEU A 395 24.97 -3.54 12.76
CA LEU A 395 24.34 -2.41 13.43
C LEU A 395 23.82 -2.78 14.81
N THR A 396 23.34 -4.02 14.99
CA THR A 396 22.92 -4.50 16.31
C THR A 396 24.10 -4.58 17.27
N ALA A 397 25.24 -5.09 16.81
CA ALA A 397 26.46 -5.10 17.61
C ALA A 397 26.93 -3.68 17.95
N ILE A 398 26.81 -2.70 17.04
CA ILE A 398 27.10 -1.29 17.34
C ILE A 398 26.14 -0.74 18.41
N VAL A 399 24.83 -1.01 18.29
CA VAL A 399 23.83 -0.61 19.29
C VAL A 399 24.12 -1.27 20.65
N ASP A 400 24.50 -2.54 20.67
CA ASP A 400 24.90 -3.26 21.88
C ASP A 400 26.16 -2.67 22.51
N SER A 401 27.17 -2.33 21.71
CA SER A 401 28.40 -1.67 22.18
C SER A 401 28.10 -0.32 22.82
N ILE A 402 27.25 0.50 22.20
CA ILE A 402 26.86 1.82 22.74
C ILE A 402 26.07 1.67 24.06
N THR A 403 25.10 0.76 24.09
CA THR A 403 24.25 0.55 25.28
C THR A 403 25.06 -0.01 26.46
N ASN A 404 25.98 -0.94 26.21
CA ASN A 404 26.83 -1.54 27.24
C ASN A 404 28.05 -0.66 27.61
N GLY A 405 28.42 0.31 26.77
CA GLY A 405 29.61 1.15 26.98
C GLY A 405 30.94 0.40 26.72
N THR A 406 30.90 -0.59 25.84
CA THR A 406 32.05 -1.42 25.42
C THR A 406 32.57 -0.95 24.05
N SER A 407 33.85 -1.16 23.75
CA SER A 407 34.40 -0.90 22.41
C SER A 407 33.75 -1.83 21.38
N TYR A 408 33.44 -1.30 20.20
CA TYR A 408 32.99 -2.09 19.07
C TYR A 408 34.20 -2.70 18.36
N ASP A 409 34.24 -4.04 18.27
CA ASP A 409 35.26 -4.74 17.49
C ASP A 409 34.86 -4.75 16.02
N LEU A 410 35.70 -4.19 15.16
CA LEU A 410 35.46 -4.13 13.71
C LEU A 410 35.24 -5.53 13.13
N CYS A 411 34.05 -5.78 12.57
CA CYS A 411 33.79 -7.01 11.83
C CYS A 411 34.57 -6.97 10.49
N PRO A 412 35.55 -7.87 10.26
CA PRO A 412 36.38 -7.83 9.05
C PRO A 412 35.53 -8.15 7.81
N ARG A 413 35.56 -7.25 6.81
CA ARG A 413 34.93 -7.49 5.51
C ARG A 413 35.58 -8.71 4.85
N THR A 414 34.83 -9.79 4.77
CA THR A 414 35.31 -11.06 4.21
C THR A 414 35.04 -11.08 2.71
N MET A 415 36.05 -11.41 1.90
CA MET A 415 35.85 -11.67 0.48
C MET A 415 35.26 -13.06 0.31
N MET A 416 34.14 -13.18 -0.39
CA MET A 416 33.55 -14.47 -0.72
C MET A 416 34.29 -15.05 -1.93
N GLN A 417 34.92 -16.22 -1.73
CA GLN A 417 35.43 -17.04 -2.81
C GLN A 417 34.41 -18.15 -3.07
N ILE A 418 33.74 -18.10 -4.22
CA ILE A 418 33.00 -19.25 -4.72
C ILE A 418 34.06 -20.24 -5.19
N GLY A 419 33.98 -21.51 -4.77
CA GLY A 419 34.99 -22.56 -5.04
C GLY A 419 35.15 -22.99 -6.51
N VAL A 420 35.00 -22.04 -7.43
CA VAL A 420 35.17 -22.16 -8.88
C VAL A 420 36.07 -21.01 -9.33
N ASP A 421 37.29 -21.32 -9.75
CA ASP A 421 38.37 -20.35 -10.05
C ASP A 421 38.03 -19.31 -11.13
N VAL A 422 37.01 -19.58 -11.96
CA VAL A 422 36.55 -18.66 -13.02
C VAL A 422 35.69 -17.52 -12.46
N LEU A 423 35.09 -17.70 -11.29
CA LEU A 423 34.20 -16.70 -10.70
C LEU A 423 35.01 -15.65 -9.92
N PRO A 424 34.80 -14.35 -10.17
CA PRO A 424 35.54 -13.32 -9.48
C PRO A 424 35.16 -13.31 -7.99
N PRO A 425 36.14 -13.15 -7.08
CA PRO A 425 35.82 -12.94 -5.68
C PRO A 425 35.11 -11.59 -5.52
N PHE A 426 34.11 -11.54 -4.65
CA PHE A 426 33.35 -10.33 -4.36
C PHE A 426 33.24 -10.13 -2.83
N PRO A 427 33.09 -8.89 -2.34
CA PRO A 427 32.95 -8.64 -0.91
C PRO A 427 31.62 -9.22 -0.41
N LYS A 428 31.67 -9.99 0.69
CA LYS A 428 30.46 -10.43 1.39
C LYS A 428 29.84 -9.22 2.11
N ASP A 429 28.53 -9.05 1.97
CA ASP A 429 27.78 -8.07 2.76
C ASP A 429 27.89 -8.40 4.26
N THR A 430 27.90 -7.37 5.10
CA THR A 430 28.14 -7.50 6.55
C THR A 430 26.94 -8.04 7.31
N THR A 431 25.74 -8.01 6.72
CA THR A 431 24.51 -8.53 7.30
C THR A 431 23.70 -9.30 6.28
N ASP A 432 23.10 -10.41 6.71
CA ASP A 432 22.10 -11.12 5.90
C ASP A 432 20.75 -10.39 5.96
N ARG A 433 19.90 -10.60 4.95
CA ARG A 433 18.59 -9.96 4.87
C ARG A 433 17.54 -10.83 5.57
N ASN A 434 16.79 -10.25 6.51
CA ASN A 434 15.63 -10.91 7.08
C ASN A 434 14.37 -10.47 6.35
N ARG A 435 13.61 -11.43 5.78
CA ARG A 435 12.35 -11.21 5.04
C ARG A 435 11.11 -11.07 5.94
N THR A 436 11.19 -11.52 7.19
CA THR A 436 10.04 -11.66 8.10
C THR A 436 9.77 -10.42 8.95
N SER A 437 10.73 -9.50 9.01
CA SER A 437 10.60 -8.28 9.80
C SER A 437 9.68 -7.24 9.11
N PRO A 438 8.78 -6.59 9.88
CA PRO A 438 7.95 -5.49 9.40
C PRO A 438 8.72 -4.26 8.91
N PHE A 439 9.79 -3.87 9.63
CA PHE A 439 10.54 -2.63 9.39
C PHE A 439 12.04 -2.92 9.37
N ALA A 440 12.60 -3.16 8.18
CA ALA A 440 13.95 -3.66 8.03
C ALA A 440 14.92 -2.61 7.50
N PHE A 441 16.05 -2.41 8.17
CA PHE A 441 17.15 -1.62 7.64
C PHE A 441 17.86 -2.39 6.51
N THR A 442 17.82 -1.86 5.29
CA THR A 442 18.37 -2.52 4.09
C THR A 442 19.61 -1.78 3.55
N GLY A 443 20.45 -1.31 4.46
CA GLY A 443 21.78 -0.74 4.18
C GLY A 443 21.84 0.79 4.19
N ASN A 444 20.85 1.47 3.61
CA ASN A 444 20.82 2.95 3.58
C ASN A 444 19.38 3.54 3.63
N LYS A 445 18.42 2.70 4.01
CA LYS A 445 16.98 3.00 4.03
C LYS A 445 16.28 1.95 4.90
N PHE A 446 15.05 2.24 5.29
CA PHE A 446 14.18 1.27 5.93
C PHE A 446 13.10 0.78 4.96
N GLU A 447 12.89 -0.52 4.93
CA GLU A 447 11.85 -1.18 4.14
C GLU A 447 10.69 -1.53 5.06
N PHE A 448 9.54 -0.89 4.85
CA PHE A 448 8.32 -1.18 5.58
C PHE A 448 7.43 -2.12 4.78
N ARG A 449 7.32 -3.38 5.22
CA ARG A 449 6.70 -4.47 4.45
C ARG A 449 5.22 -4.72 4.74
N MET A 450 4.66 -4.02 5.72
CA MET A 450 3.28 -4.25 6.16
C MET A 450 2.23 -3.61 5.24
N VAL A 451 2.60 -2.68 4.35
CA VAL A 451 1.63 -2.00 3.49
C VAL A 451 1.00 -2.99 2.51
N GLY A 452 -0.33 -2.96 2.41
CA GLY A 452 -1.09 -3.78 1.47
C GLY A 452 -0.92 -3.34 0.01
N SER A 453 -1.03 -4.28 -0.93
CA SER A 453 -0.90 -4.02 -2.37
C SER A 453 -1.99 -3.10 -2.95
N ALA A 454 -3.19 -3.02 -2.35
CA ALA A 454 -4.25 -2.08 -2.78
C ALA A 454 -4.18 -0.72 -2.09
N MET A 455 -3.45 -0.61 -0.97
CA MET A 455 -3.43 0.60 -0.13
C MET A 455 -2.61 1.74 -0.74
N SER A 456 -2.96 2.99 -0.44
CA SER A 456 -2.08 4.11 -0.74
C SER A 456 -0.86 4.08 0.19
N ILE A 457 0.33 4.40 -0.33
CA ILE A 457 1.52 4.55 0.51
C ILE A 457 1.49 5.83 1.36
N SER A 458 0.51 6.72 1.13
CA SER A 458 0.43 8.00 1.84
C SER A 458 0.31 7.82 3.35
N ASP A 459 -0.63 6.97 3.81
CA ASP A 459 -0.93 6.81 5.24
C ASP A 459 0.26 6.24 6.03
N ALA A 460 0.95 5.26 5.44
CA ALA A 460 2.18 4.70 6.01
C ALA A 460 3.28 5.77 6.15
N ASN A 461 3.47 6.60 5.12
CA ASN A 461 4.47 7.66 5.16
C ASN A 461 4.07 8.82 6.09
N VAL A 462 2.78 9.14 6.22
CA VAL A 462 2.28 10.12 7.20
C VAL A 462 2.61 9.68 8.61
N ALA A 463 2.35 8.41 8.95
CA ALA A 463 2.69 7.83 10.24
C ALA A 463 4.19 7.86 10.50
N ILE A 464 5.00 7.33 9.57
CA ILE A 464 6.47 7.28 9.70
C ILE A 464 7.06 8.69 9.82
N ASN A 465 6.71 9.60 8.90
CA ASN A 465 7.27 10.96 8.89
C ASN A 465 6.95 11.70 10.19
N THR A 466 5.70 11.60 10.69
CA THR A 466 5.28 12.33 11.90
C THR A 466 5.92 11.75 13.15
N ALA A 467 5.96 10.42 13.28
CA ALA A 467 6.61 9.75 14.41
C ALA A 467 8.12 10.08 14.48
N VAL A 468 8.81 10.07 13.34
CA VAL A 468 10.23 10.46 13.27
C VAL A 468 10.42 11.95 13.52
N ALA A 469 9.50 12.81 13.04
CA ALA A 469 9.54 14.25 13.33
C ALA A 469 9.45 14.53 14.84
N GLU A 470 8.61 13.78 15.57
CA GLU A 470 8.52 13.92 17.03
C GLU A 470 9.80 13.47 17.74
N ALA A 471 10.36 12.32 17.37
CA ALA A 471 11.63 11.87 17.93
C ALA A 471 12.75 12.90 17.69
N LEU A 472 12.83 13.46 16.48
CA LEU A 472 13.81 14.50 16.14
C LEU A 472 13.54 15.82 16.87
N ARG A 473 12.28 16.20 17.10
CA ARG A 473 11.94 17.38 17.89
C ARG A 473 12.46 17.26 19.31
N LEU A 474 12.18 16.14 19.98
CA LEU A 474 12.65 15.87 21.34
C LEU A 474 14.19 15.87 21.42
N PHE A 475 14.85 15.30 20.42
CA PHE A 475 16.31 15.31 20.35
C PHE A 475 16.86 16.72 20.14
N ALA A 476 16.28 17.49 19.22
CA ALA A 476 16.68 18.88 18.98
C ALA A 476 16.49 19.74 20.23
N ASP A 477 15.34 19.66 20.89
CA ASP A 477 15.02 20.44 22.11
C ASP A 477 16.05 20.18 23.22
N ARG A 478 16.46 18.91 23.41
CA ARG A 478 17.47 18.51 24.41
C ARG A 478 18.87 18.96 24.03
N LEU A 479 19.28 18.76 22.77
CA LEU A 479 20.63 19.09 22.30
C LEU A 479 20.86 20.60 22.12
N GLU A 480 19.83 21.37 21.75
CA GLU A 480 19.90 22.85 21.70
C GLU A 480 20.14 23.48 23.08
N SER A 481 19.71 22.79 24.14
CA SER A 481 19.87 23.24 25.53
C SER A 481 21.19 22.77 26.17
N ALA A 482 22.01 22.01 25.45
CA ALA A 482 23.21 21.37 25.97
C ALA A 482 24.40 22.34 26.07
N ALA A 483 25.12 22.32 27.20
CA ALA A 483 26.37 23.07 27.35
C ALA A 483 27.54 22.40 26.61
N ASP A 484 27.58 21.07 26.59
CA ASP A 484 28.51 20.26 25.79
C ASP A 484 27.71 19.38 24.83
N PHE A 485 27.67 19.77 23.57
CA PHE A 485 26.93 19.06 22.53
C PHE A 485 27.40 17.61 22.36
N GLN A 486 28.71 17.33 22.41
CA GLN A 486 29.23 15.99 22.13
C GLN A 486 28.93 15.03 23.27
N ALA A 487 29.10 15.49 24.53
CA ALA A 487 28.76 14.68 25.69
C ALA A 487 27.25 14.38 25.75
N GLU A 488 26.41 15.40 25.53
CA GLU A 488 24.95 15.24 25.56
C GLU A 488 24.44 14.37 24.41
N LEU A 489 25.04 14.48 23.21
CA LEU A 489 24.72 13.63 22.06
C LEU A 489 24.96 12.15 22.37
N GLN A 490 26.12 11.81 22.94
CA GLN A 490 26.45 10.43 23.30
C GLN A 490 25.53 9.91 24.42
N ALA A 491 25.21 10.74 25.42
CA ALA A 491 24.27 10.40 26.48
C ALA A 491 22.86 10.14 25.93
N LEU A 492 22.36 11.03 25.08
CA LEU A 492 21.05 10.93 24.44
C LEU A 492 20.92 9.64 23.62
N ILE A 493 21.89 9.34 22.75
CA ILE A 493 21.88 8.13 21.92
C ILE A 493 21.87 6.90 22.82
N LYS A 494 22.75 6.84 23.82
CA LYS A 494 22.87 5.70 24.74
C LYS A 494 21.62 5.47 25.56
N GLU A 495 21.05 6.51 26.16
CA GLU A 495 19.82 6.44 26.95
C GLU A 495 18.63 5.98 26.11
N THR A 496 18.49 6.58 24.92
CA THR A 496 17.37 6.27 24.02
C THR A 496 17.45 4.83 23.51
N LEU A 497 18.64 4.39 23.06
CA LEU A 497 18.81 3.01 22.62
C LEU A 497 18.55 2.01 23.75
N LYS A 498 18.94 2.31 25.00
CA LYS A 498 18.59 1.46 26.16
C LYS A 498 17.09 1.34 26.38
N GLN A 499 16.35 2.44 26.26
CA GLN A 499 14.90 2.48 26.48
C GLN A 499 14.15 1.75 25.36
N HIS A 500 14.56 1.94 24.11
CA HIS A 500 13.85 1.44 22.94
C HIS A 500 14.43 0.14 22.35
N LYS A 501 15.41 -0.50 23.02
CA LYS A 501 16.01 -1.77 22.56
C LYS A 501 14.98 -2.88 22.34
N ARG A 502 13.87 -2.85 23.07
CA ARG A 502 12.82 -3.90 23.01
C ARG A 502 12.23 -4.12 21.62
N ILE A 503 12.19 -3.08 20.77
CA ILE A 503 11.62 -3.14 19.41
C ILE A 503 12.55 -3.85 18.41
N ILE A 504 13.84 -3.97 18.74
CA ILE A 504 14.84 -4.55 17.85
C ILE A 504 14.74 -6.07 17.92
N PHE A 505 14.49 -6.70 16.77
CA PHE A 505 14.41 -8.15 16.65
C PHE A 505 15.00 -8.61 15.31
N ASN A 506 16.03 -9.45 15.38
CA ASN A 506 16.72 -9.97 14.20
C ASN A 506 16.38 -11.43 13.87
N GLY A 507 15.53 -12.08 14.67
CA GLY A 507 15.16 -13.49 14.50
C GLY A 507 14.00 -13.69 13.51
N ASN A 508 13.46 -14.91 13.49
CA ASN A 508 12.33 -15.26 12.66
C ASN A 508 11.02 -14.73 13.27
N GLY A 509 10.34 -13.83 12.56
CA GLY A 509 9.08 -13.22 13.02
C GLY A 509 7.88 -14.17 13.01
N TYR A 510 7.99 -15.36 12.40
CA TYR A 510 6.89 -16.33 12.32
C TYR A 510 6.84 -17.33 13.47
N ASP A 511 7.93 -17.46 14.23
CA ASP A 511 7.98 -18.45 15.30
C ASP A 511 7.03 -18.05 16.44
N GLU A 512 6.31 -19.03 16.99
CA GLU A 512 5.44 -18.81 18.16
C GLU A 512 6.23 -18.26 19.36
N GLU A 513 7.53 -18.59 19.44
CA GLU A 513 8.46 -18.04 20.42
C GLU A 513 8.55 -16.51 20.33
N TRP A 514 8.54 -15.95 19.12
CA TRP A 514 8.55 -14.50 18.94
C TRP A 514 7.27 -13.85 19.44
N VAL A 515 6.11 -14.49 19.23
CA VAL A 515 4.83 -13.96 19.73
C VAL A 515 4.85 -13.83 21.25
N PHE A 516 5.32 -14.86 21.96
CA PHE A 516 5.41 -14.85 23.42
C PHE A 516 6.49 -13.87 23.91
N GLU A 517 7.62 -13.81 23.23
CA GLU A 517 8.70 -12.88 23.56
C GLU A 517 8.27 -11.41 23.36
N ALA A 518 7.60 -11.11 22.25
CA ALA A 518 7.08 -9.78 21.93
C ALA A 518 6.10 -9.30 23.00
N GLU A 519 5.18 -10.16 23.46
CA GLU A 519 4.26 -9.86 24.55
C GLU A 519 5.02 -9.56 25.85
N LYS A 520 6.01 -10.38 26.21
CA LYS A 520 6.87 -10.13 27.38
C LYS A 520 7.64 -8.81 27.30
N ARG A 521 8.03 -8.40 26.08
CA ARG A 521 8.70 -7.12 25.79
C ARG A 521 7.73 -5.92 25.81
N GLY A 522 6.42 -6.16 25.84
CA GLY A 522 5.38 -5.13 25.77
C GLY A 522 5.11 -4.61 24.36
N LEU A 523 5.44 -5.39 23.33
CA LEU A 523 5.12 -5.08 21.95
C LEU A 523 3.67 -5.45 21.65
N LEU A 524 3.00 -4.64 20.83
CA LEU A 524 1.59 -4.82 20.50
C LEU A 524 1.42 -5.87 19.41
N ASN A 525 0.38 -6.71 19.53
CA ASN A 525 -0.03 -7.67 18.52
C ASN A 525 -1.50 -7.41 18.11
N LEU A 526 -1.73 -6.35 17.35
CA LEU A 526 -3.06 -5.96 16.88
C LEU A 526 -3.35 -6.70 15.56
N ARG A 527 -3.86 -7.93 15.67
CA ARG A 527 -4.03 -8.83 14.51
C ARG A 527 -5.04 -8.27 13.50
N THR A 528 -6.16 -7.75 13.97
CA THR A 528 -7.24 -7.30 13.09
C THR A 528 -7.33 -5.78 13.00
N THR A 529 -7.93 -5.29 11.92
CA THR A 529 -8.23 -3.86 11.71
C THR A 529 -9.14 -3.32 12.81
N ALA A 530 -10.13 -4.11 13.26
CA ALA A 530 -11.00 -3.72 14.38
C ALA A 530 -10.23 -3.49 15.69
N ASP A 531 -9.14 -4.23 15.92
CA ASP A 531 -8.26 -4.01 17.08
C ASP A 531 -7.31 -2.81 16.88
N ALA A 532 -6.85 -2.58 15.65
CA ALA A 532 -5.87 -1.55 15.33
C ALA A 532 -6.48 -0.14 15.33
N ILE A 533 -7.56 0.08 14.58
CA ILE A 533 -8.14 1.41 14.32
C ILE A 533 -8.47 2.22 15.60
N PRO A 534 -8.98 1.63 16.70
CA PRO A 534 -9.19 2.35 17.97
C PRO A 534 -7.93 2.99 18.56
N HIS A 535 -6.73 2.56 18.19
CA HIS A 535 -5.50 3.21 18.63
C HIS A 535 -5.29 4.59 17.99
N LEU A 536 -5.93 4.90 16.86
CA LEU A 536 -5.81 6.19 16.19
C LEU A 536 -6.25 7.36 17.09
N ILE A 537 -7.29 7.15 17.90
CA ILE A 537 -7.90 8.16 18.78
C ILE A 537 -7.33 8.16 20.20
N LYS A 538 -6.27 7.40 20.48
CA LYS A 538 -5.57 7.48 21.77
C LYS A 538 -4.93 8.85 21.94
N GLU A 539 -5.02 9.40 23.15
CA GLU A 539 -4.50 10.74 23.50
C GLU A 539 -3.08 10.97 22.98
N LYS A 540 -2.16 10.03 23.21
CA LYS A 540 -0.78 10.06 22.70
C LYS A 540 -0.70 10.27 21.17
N ASN A 541 -1.56 9.61 20.40
CA ASN A 541 -1.53 9.66 18.94
C ASN A 541 -2.23 10.93 18.42
N VAL A 542 -3.28 11.38 19.10
CA VAL A 542 -3.95 12.66 18.83
C VAL A 542 -2.98 13.82 19.07
N GLU A 543 -2.28 13.82 20.20
CA GLU A 543 -1.26 14.81 20.55
C GLU A 543 -0.12 14.84 19.53
N LEU A 544 0.37 13.66 19.09
CA LEU A 544 1.42 13.58 18.07
C LEU A 544 1.02 14.38 16.82
N PHE A 545 -0.15 14.09 16.25
CA PHE A 545 -0.55 14.72 15.00
C PHE A 545 -0.92 16.19 15.14
N THR A 546 -1.58 16.56 16.24
CA THR A 546 -1.99 17.95 16.50
C THR A 546 -0.81 18.85 16.80
N ASN A 547 0.16 18.39 17.60
CA ASN A 547 1.38 19.16 17.94
C ASN A 547 2.26 19.45 16.72
N HIS A 548 2.30 18.54 15.74
CA HIS A 548 3.02 18.73 14.48
C HIS A 548 2.18 19.42 13.39
N GLY A 549 0.90 19.72 13.65
CA GLY A 549 0.00 20.35 12.70
C GLY A 549 -0.28 19.48 11.47
N VAL A 550 -0.22 18.15 11.61
CA VAL A 550 -0.49 17.20 10.54
C VAL A 550 -2.00 16.95 10.41
N PHE A 551 -2.64 16.66 11.54
CA PHE A 551 -4.10 16.56 11.65
C PHE A 551 -4.64 17.43 12.77
N THR A 552 -5.89 17.86 12.61
CA THR A 552 -6.74 18.35 13.71
C THR A 552 -7.45 17.19 14.39
N GLU A 553 -7.91 17.38 15.62
CA GLU A 553 -8.68 16.36 16.36
C GLU A 553 -9.91 15.88 15.57
N THR A 554 -10.62 16.82 14.93
CA THR A 554 -11.77 16.51 14.06
C THR A 554 -11.38 15.66 12.85
N GLU A 555 -10.25 15.95 12.19
CA GLU A 555 -9.75 15.13 11.07
C GLU A 555 -9.40 13.70 11.52
N ILE A 556 -8.88 13.52 12.75
CA ILE A 556 -8.52 12.20 13.29
C ILE A 556 -9.77 11.36 13.57
N HIS A 557 -10.77 11.93 14.24
CA HIS A 557 -12.03 11.24 14.50
C HIS A 557 -12.78 10.87 13.22
N SER A 558 -12.77 11.76 12.22
CA SER A 558 -13.33 11.46 10.91
C SER A 558 -12.67 10.25 10.23
N ARG A 559 -11.34 10.17 10.27
CA ARG A 559 -10.58 9.04 9.70
C ARG A 559 -10.83 7.75 10.45
N TYR A 560 -10.98 7.81 11.77
CA TYR A 560 -11.38 6.67 12.59
C TYR A 560 -12.73 6.11 12.11
N GLU A 561 -13.76 6.95 11.99
CA GLU A 561 -15.09 6.55 11.52
C GLU A 561 -15.06 5.99 10.09
N ILE A 562 -14.40 6.69 9.16
CA ILE A 562 -14.31 6.23 7.75
C ILE A 562 -13.62 4.88 7.65
N SER A 563 -12.57 4.65 8.44
CA SER A 563 -11.81 3.40 8.39
C SER A 563 -12.64 2.22 8.91
N LEU A 564 -13.36 2.40 10.02
CA LEU A 564 -14.27 1.39 10.55
C LEU A 564 -15.46 1.13 9.62
N GLU A 565 -16.05 2.20 9.07
CA GLU A 565 -17.16 2.08 8.12
C GLU A 565 -16.72 1.31 6.86
N LYS A 566 -15.54 1.62 6.31
CA LYS A 566 -14.95 0.91 5.16
C LYS A 566 -14.70 -0.56 5.49
N TYR A 567 -14.17 -0.86 6.68
CA TYR A 567 -13.94 -2.23 7.13
C TYR A 567 -15.25 -3.02 7.21
N CYS A 568 -16.26 -2.51 7.91
CA CYS A 568 -17.57 -3.15 8.04
C CYS A 568 -18.27 -3.34 6.70
N LYS A 569 -18.26 -2.32 5.82
CA LYS A 569 -18.86 -2.43 4.47
C LYS A 569 -18.17 -3.47 3.60
N THR A 570 -16.84 -3.55 3.65
CA THR A 570 -16.08 -4.55 2.87
C THR A 570 -16.48 -5.96 3.30
N LEU A 571 -16.46 -6.25 4.60
CA LEU A 571 -16.86 -7.55 5.14
C LEU A 571 -18.34 -7.86 4.90
N SER A 572 -19.21 -6.85 4.95
CA SER A 572 -20.62 -7.00 4.60
C SER A 572 -20.80 -7.45 3.15
N ILE A 573 -20.12 -6.80 2.20
CA ILE A 573 -20.17 -7.17 0.78
C ILE A 573 -19.63 -8.58 0.57
N GLU A 574 -18.53 -8.94 1.24
CA GLU A 574 -17.98 -10.30 1.19
C GLU A 574 -18.98 -11.33 1.70
N ALA A 575 -19.53 -11.13 2.90
CA ALA A 575 -20.50 -12.05 3.51
C ALA A 575 -21.77 -12.21 2.66
N LEU A 576 -22.33 -11.11 2.14
CA LEU A 576 -23.52 -11.15 1.28
C LEU A 576 -23.23 -11.85 -0.06
N THR A 577 -22.07 -11.60 -0.66
CA THR A 577 -21.64 -12.29 -1.89
C THR A 577 -21.47 -13.79 -1.63
N MET A 578 -20.88 -14.15 -0.49
CA MET A 578 -20.70 -15.53 -0.06
C MET A 578 -22.03 -16.27 0.12
N LEU A 579 -23.00 -15.61 0.75
CA LEU A 579 -24.37 -16.11 0.93
C LEU A 579 -25.09 -16.31 -0.42
N ASP A 580 -25.00 -15.32 -1.32
CA ASP A 580 -25.60 -15.40 -2.66
C ASP A 580 -25.03 -16.59 -3.45
N MET A 581 -23.70 -16.69 -3.54
CA MET A 581 -23.02 -17.77 -4.26
C MET A 581 -23.30 -19.15 -3.64
N ALA A 582 -23.29 -19.26 -2.31
CA ALA A 582 -23.59 -20.53 -1.64
C ALA A 582 -25.01 -21.02 -1.94
N LYS A 583 -25.99 -20.11 -1.93
CA LYS A 583 -27.41 -20.43 -2.15
C LYS A 583 -27.80 -20.64 -3.60
N THR A 584 -27.26 -19.82 -4.50
CA THR A 584 -27.71 -19.78 -5.90
C THR A 584 -26.85 -20.62 -6.83
N ASP A 585 -25.57 -20.83 -6.47
CA ASP A 585 -24.62 -21.55 -7.33
C ASP A 585 -24.23 -22.91 -6.70
N ILE A 586 -23.64 -22.93 -5.49
CA ILE A 586 -23.02 -24.14 -4.91
C ILE A 586 -24.05 -25.16 -4.43
N LEU A 587 -25.04 -24.76 -3.62
CA LEU A 587 -26.06 -25.68 -3.10
C LEU A 587 -26.87 -26.36 -4.23
N PRO A 588 -27.34 -25.64 -5.27
CA PRO A 588 -28.01 -26.26 -6.41
C PRO A 588 -27.11 -27.22 -7.20
N ALA A 589 -25.84 -26.87 -7.41
CA ALA A 589 -24.88 -27.73 -8.09
C ALA A 589 -24.64 -29.05 -7.33
N ALA A 590 -24.42 -28.97 -6.01
CA ALA A 590 -24.24 -30.14 -5.17
C ALA A 590 -25.51 -31.02 -5.13
N SER A 591 -26.70 -30.41 -5.09
CA SER A 591 -27.96 -31.13 -5.15
C SER A 591 -28.19 -31.83 -6.49
N ALA A 592 -27.86 -31.18 -7.61
CA ALA A 592 -27.95 -31.76 -8.94
C ALA A 592 -27.00 -32.96 -9.11
N TYR A 593 -25.77 -32.84 -8.60
CA TYR A 593 -24.81 -33.94 -8.60
C TYR A 593 -25.27 -35.12 -7.72
N ALA A 594 -25.78 -34.84 -6.52
CA ALA A 594 -26.36 -35.86 -5.65
C ALA A 594 -27.53 -36.61 -6.33
N LYS A 595 -28.35 -35.91 -7.12
CA LYS A 595 -29.42 -36.53 -7.90
C LYS A 595 -28.85 -37.52 -8.94
N GLU A 596 -27.84 -37.14 -9.71
CA GLU A 596 -27.24 -38.04 -10.71
C GLU A 596 -26.60 -39.28 -10.05
N LEU A 597 -25.91 -39.10 -8.92
CA LEU A 597 -25.35 -40.21 -8.15
C LEU A 597 -26.46 -41.16 -7.67
N ALA A 598 -27.58 -40.63 -7.16
CA ALA A 598 -28.71 -41.42 -6.71
C ALA A 598 -29.38 -42.20 -7.87
N GLU A 599 -29.58 -41.55 -9.02
CA GLU A 599 -30.10 -42.18 -10.24
C GLU A 599 -29.16 -43.30 -10.73
N THR A 600 -27.85 -43.07 -10.67
CA THR A 600 -26.83 -44.06 -11.03
C THR A 600 -26.85 -45.27 -10.11
N VAL A 601 -26.92 -45.06 -8.78
CA VAL A 601 -27.03 -46.15 -7.80
C VAL A 601 -28.31 -46.97 -8.04
N PHE A 602 -29.43 -46.29 -8.30
CA PHE A 602 -30.70 -46.95 -8.59
C PHE A 602 -30.61 -47.80 -9.87
N ALA A 603 -30.06 -47.23 -10.95
CA ALA A 603 -29.89 -47.92 -12.22
C ALA A 603 -28.99 -49.16 -12.10
N LYS A 604 -27.85 -49.06 -11.39
CA LYS A 604 -26.94 -50.20 -11.16
C LYS A 604 -27.63 -51.33 -10.40
N LYS A 605 -28.33 -51.01 -9.31
CA LYS A 605 -29.05 -52.00 -8.48
C LYS A 605 -30.23 -52.62 -9.21
N ALA A 606 -30.88 -51.89 -10.12
CA ALA A 606 -31.96 -52.41 -10.95
C ALA A 606 -31.49 -53.46 -11.97
N VAL A 607 -30.22 -53.42 -12.40
CA VAL A 607 -29.66 -54.43 -13.32
C VAL A 607 -29.38 -55.74 -12.60
N SER A 608 -28.72 -55.69 -11.43
CA SER A 608 -28.50 -56.87 -10.56
C SER A 608 -28.00 -56.43 -9.19
N GLU A 609 -28.43 -57.12 -8.12
CA GLU A 609 -27.96 -56.89 -6.75
C GLU A 609 -26.45 -57.15 -6.56
N VAL A 610 -25.81 -57.85 -7.49
CA VAL A 610 -24.36 -58.16 -7.45
C VAL A 610 -23.50 -57.02 -8.01
N VAL A 611 -24.10 -56.03 -8.70
CA VAL A 611 -23.35 -54.91 -9.27
C VAL A 611 -22.81 -54.02 -8.15
N ASN A 612 -21.49 -53.83 -8.13
CA ASN A 612 -20.83 -52.98 -7.15
C ASN A 612 -21.15 -51.50 -7.41
N ALA A 613 -21.79 -50.86 -6.43
CA ALA A 613 -22.14 -49.44 -6.41
C ALA A 613 -21.57 -48.72 -5.18
N THR A 614 -20.48 -49.24 -4.60
CA THR A 614 -19.87 -48.72 -3.37
C THR A 614 -19.41 -47.27 -3.55
N PHE A 615 -18.67 -46.98 -4.63
CA PHE A 615 -18.18 -45.64 -4.93
C PHE A 615 -19.30 -44.60 -4.95
N GLU A 616 -20.37 -44.84 -5.72
CA GLU A 616 -21.46 -43.86 -5.83
C GLU A 616 -22.27 -43.76 -4.54
N THR A 617 -22.43 -44.85 -3.78
CA THR A 617 -23.20 -44.84 -2.53
C THR A 617 -22.46 -44.08 -1.42
N GLU A 618 -21.14 -44.28 -1.29
CA GLU A 618 -20.30 -43.56 -0.33
C GLU A 618 -20.21 -42.08 -0.69
N LEU A 619 -19.95 -41.77 -1.96
CA LEU A 619 -19.87 -40.40 -2.45
C LEU A 619 -21.19 -39.64 -2.31
N LEU A 620 -22.33 -40.29 -2.61
CA LEU A 620 -23.65 -39.70 -2.40
C LEU A 620 -23.89 -39.36 -0.92
N SER A 621 -23.48 -40.25 -0.01
CA SER A 621 -23.62 -40.04 1.43
C SER A 621 -22.79 -38.84 1.89
N GLU A 622 -21.56 -38.73 1.39
CA GLU A 622 -20.66 -37.62 1.70
C GLU A 622 -21.16 -36.28 1.13
N VAL A 623 -21.53 -36.23 -0.15
CA VAL A 623 -22.10 -35.03 -0.80
C VAL A 623 -23.38 -34.60 -0.08
N SER A 624 -24.26 -35.53 0.28
CA SER A 624 -25.49 -35.21 1.02
C SER A 624 -25.20 -34.64 2.41
N ALA A 625 -24.24 -35.22 3.14
CA ALA A 625 -23.86 -34.74 4.46
C ALA A 625 -23.23 -33.33 4.40
N LEU A 626 -22.31 -33.11 3.45
CA LEU A 626 -21.68 -31.80 3.26
C LEU A 626 -22.66 -30.75 2.74
N THR A 627 -23.61 -31.12 1.89
CA THR A 627 -24.68 -30.19 1.43
C THR A 627 -25.55 -29.74 2.60
N ALA A 628 -25.93 -30.67 3.50
CA ALA A 628 -26.68 -30.35 4.71
C ALA A 628 -25.86 -29.46 5.67
N ALA A 629 -24.57 -29.75 5.84
CA ALA A 629 -23.66 -28.94 6.64
C ALA A 629 -23.50 -27.53 6.07
N LEU A 630 -23.27 -27.41 4.75
CA LEU A 630 -23.17 -26.13 4.04
C LEU A 630 -24.43 -25.29 4.27
N TYR A 631 -25.62 -25.88 4.10
CA TYR A 631 -26.89 -25.18 4.34
C TYR A 631 -27.05 -24.69 5.79
N ALA A 632 -26.62 -25.49 6.78
CA ALA A 632 -26.62 -25.05 8.18
C ALA A 632 -25.65 -23.88 8.41
N LYS A 633 -24.47 -23.89 7.78
CA LYS A 633 -23.50 -22.79 7.85
C LYS A 633 -23.97 -21.52 7.15
N VAL A 634 -24.71 -21.65 6.04
CA VAL A 634 -25.37 -20.51 5.38
C VAL A 634 -26.30 -19.81 6.37
N LYS A 635 -27.18 -20.55 7.06
CA LYS A 635 -28.08 -19.95 8.07
C LYS A 635 -27.33 -19.27 9.21
N ALA A 636 -26.25 -19.88 9.68
CA ALA A 636 -25.43 -19.30 10.74
C ALA A 636 -24.81 -17.96 10.31
N LEU A 637 -24.30 -17.88 9.07
CA LEU A 637 -23.76 -16.65 8.51
C LEU A 637 -24.86 -15.58 8.34
N GLU A 638 -26.05 -15.96 7.86
CA GLU A 638 -27.18 -15.02 7.78
C GLU A 638 -27.51 -14.39 9.15
N SER A 639 -27.66 -15.22 10.19
CA SER A 639 -27.94 -14.71 11.54
C SER A 639 -26.81 -13.83 12.08
N ALA A 640 -25.55 -14.15 11.78
CA ALA A 640 -24.41 -13.35 12.20
C ALA A 640 -24.38 -11.97 11.51
N VAL A 641 -24.69 -11.92 10.20
CA VAL A 641 -24.77 -10.66 9.44
C VAL A 641 -25.94 -9.81 9.93
N GLU A 642 -27.12 -10.41 10.15
CA GLU A 642 -28.27 -9.69 10.71
C GLU A 642 -27.97 -9.10 12.08
N ALA A 643 -27.30 -9.87 12.95
CA ALA A 643 -26.89 -9.39 14.27
C ALA A 643 -25.89 -8.22 14.16
N ALA A 644 -24.87 -8.32 13.30
CA ALA A 644 -23.89 -7.27 13.11
C ALA A 644 -24.49 -5.99 12.50
N GLU A 645 -25.44 -6.11 11.57
CA GLU A 645 -26.12 -4.96 10.97
C GLU A 645 -27.08 -4.26 11.93
N SER A 646 -27.57 -4.94 12.97
CA SER A 646 -28.42 -4.34 14.00
C SER A 646 -27.67 -3.41 14.97
N VAL A 647 -26.34 -3.46 14.99
CA VAL A 647 -25.49 -2.63 15.86
C VAL A 647 -25.35 -1.23 15.27
N SER A 648 -25.65 -0.21 16.08
CA SER A 648 -25.62 1.20 15.64
C SER A 648 -24.23 1.84 15.77
N GLU A 649 -23.46 1.50 16.80
CA GLU A 649 -22.12 2.06 17.01
C GLU A 649 -21.08 1.38 16.11
N MET A 650 -20.26 2.16 15.39
CA MET A 650 -19.28 1.60 14.46
C MET A 650 -18.19 0.77 15.14
N GLY A 651 -17.75 1.17 16.34
CA GLY A 651 -16.78 0.42 17.14
C GLY A 651 -17.29 -0.99 17.46
N GLU A 652 -18.46 -1.10 18.09
CA GLU A 652 -19.10 -2.38 18.40
C GLU A 652 -19.46 -3.19 17.15
N LYS A 653 -19.92 -2.52 16.08
CA LYS A 653 -20.22 -3.17 14.80
C LYS A 653 -18.99 -3.85 14.21
N SER A 654 -17.83 -3.18 14.25
CA SER A 654 -16.57 -3.76 13.76
C SER A 654 -16.15 -5.02 14.53
N LEU A 655 -16.41 -5.05 15.85
CA LEU A 655 -16.19 -6.21 16.70
C LEU A 655 -17.18 -7.34 16.40
N ALA A 656 -18.46 -7.02 16.16
CA ALA A 656 -19.46 -8.02 15.77
C ALA A 656 -19.10 -8.70 14.42
N TYR A 657 -18.56 -7.95 13.47
CA TYR A 657 -18.03 -8.52 12.23
C TYR A 657 -16.81 -9.42 12.48
N LYS A 658 -15.86 -8.95 13.30
CA LYS A 658 -14.65 -9.69 13.66
C LYS A 658 -14.96 -11.01 14.36
N ASP A 659 -15.77 -10.98 15.42
CA ASP A 659 -15.95 -12.11 16.33
C ASP A 659 -17.11 -13.04 15.89
N GLY A 660 -18.03 -12.55 15.07
CA GLY A 660 -19.20 -13.29 14.60
C GLY A 660 -19.16 -13.65 13.10
N VAL A 661 -19.06 -12.64 12.24
CA VAL A 661 -19.22 -12.82 10.78
C VAL A 661 -18.01 -13.52 10.15
N ILE A 662 -16.78 -13.10 10.47
CA ILE A 662 -15.56 -13.70 9.90
C ILE A 662 -15.47 -15.21 10.21
N PRO A 663 -15.62 -15.68 11.47
CA PRO A 663 -15.61 -17.11 11.76
C PRO A 663 -16.72 -17.89 11.05
N ALA A 664 -17.90 -17.28 10.87
CA ALA A 664 -19.00 -17.90 10.15
C ALA A 664 -18.70 -18.02 8.64
N MET A 665 -18.02 -17.03 8.05
CA MET A 665 -17.52 -17.10 6.67
C MET A 665 -16.50 -18.22 6.53
N GLU A 666 -15.46 -18.28 7.38
CA GLU A 666 -14.45 -19.34 7.34
C GLU A 666 -15.07 -20.75 7.43
N ALA A 667 -16.02 -20.95 8.34
CA ALA A 667 -16.71 -22.22 8.49
C ALA A 667 -17.60 -22.59 7.28
N LEU A 668 -18.20 -21.59 6.62
CA LEU A 668 -18.97 -21.80 5.40
C LEU A 668 -18.05 -22.17 4.23
N ARG A 669 -16.91 -21.49 4.12
CA ARG A 669 -15.88 -21.78 3.11
C ARG A 669 -15.36 -23.20 3.23
N GLU A 670 -14.99 -23.63 4.44
CA GLU A 670 -14.44 -24.97 4.67
C GLU A 670 -15.37 -26.08 4.14
N ALA A 671 -16.68 -25.94 4.34
CA ALA A 671 -17.67 -26.88 3.84
C ALA A 671 -17.79 -26.87 2.30
N ALA A 672 -17.73 -25.68 1.69
CA ALA A 672 -17.79 -25.53 0.23
C ALA A 672 -16.53 -26.04 -0.47
N ASP A 673 -15.34 -25.76 0.09
CA ASP A 673 -14.06 -26.19 -0.47
C ASP A 673 -13.93 -27.72 -0.44
N LYS A 674 -14.52 -28.39 0.58
CA LYS A 674 -14.65 -29.86 0.60
C LYS A 674 -15.63 -30.39 -0.45
N LEU A 675 -16.72 -29.67 -0.73
CA LEU A 675 -17.63 -30.04 -1.81
C LEU A 675 -16.99 -29.91 -3.20
N GLU A 676 -16.11 -28.92 -3.40
CA GLU A 676 -15.37 -28.73 -4.66
C GLU A 676 -14.55 -29.97 -5.04
N SER A 677 -13.89 -30.60 -4.07
CA SER A 677 -12.97 -31.72 -4.34
C SER A 677 -13.68 -33.02 -4.73
N ILE A 678 -14.97 -33.16 -4.38
CA ILE A 678 -15.74 -34.39 -4.59
C ILE A 678 -16.85 -34.24 -5.63
N THR A 679 -17.21 -33.00 -6.00
CA THR A 679 -18.21 -32.71 -7.03
C THR A 679 -17.59 -32.79 -8.41
N ALA A 680 -18.25 -33.46 -9.35
CA ALA A 680 -17.74 -33.55 -10.72
C ALA A 680 -17.64 -32.16 -11.39
N LYS A 681 -16.56 -31.92 -12.15
CA LYS A 681 -16.26 -30.64 -12.81
C LYS A 681 -17.40 -30.14 -13.72
N THR A 682 -18.21 -31.05 -14.27
CA THR A 682 -19.38 -30.70 -15.10
C THR A 682 -20.50 -30.01 -14.32
N TYR A 683 -20.60 -30.26 -13.01
CA TYR A 683 -21.61 -29.65 -12.13
C TYR A 683 -21.06 -28.45 -11.37
N TRP A 684 -19.75 -28.45 -11.07
CA TRP A 684 -19.16 -27.39 -10.26
C TRP A 684 -19.23 -26.04 -10.99
N PRO A 685 -19.87 -25.01 -10.40
CA PRO A 685 -20.22 -23.79 -11.13
C PRO A 685 -19.06 -22.79 -11.24
N LEU A 686 -18.00 -22.95 -10.45
CA LEU A 686 -16.91 -21.99 -10.32
C LEU A 686 -15.63 -22.51 -10.98
N PRO A 687 -14.86 -21.68 -11.70
CA PRO A 687 -13.48 -22.00 -12.04
C PRO A 687 -12.66 -22.35 -10.80
N THR A 688 -11.91 -23.46 -10.86
CA THR A 688 -11.02 -23.89 -9.78
C THR A 688 -9.79 -23.00 -9.70
N TYR A 689 -9.04 -23.04 -8.60
CA TYR A 689 -7.77 -22.32 -8.52
C TYR A 689 -6.75 -22.77 -9.57
N GLY A 690 -6.77 -24.06 -9.95
CA GLY A 690 -5.94 -24.54 -11.05
C GLY A 690 -6.28 -23.86 -12.37
N ASP A 691 -7.58 -23.69 -12.65
CA ASP A 691 -8.03 -22.97 -13.85
C ASP A 691 -7.63 -21.48 -13.79
N LEU A 692 -7.66 -20.84 -12.62
CA LEU A 692 -7.34 -19.41 -12.45
C LEU A 692 -5.84 -19.12 -12.52
N LEU A 693 -5.04 -19.80 -11.69
CA LEU A 693 -3.61 -19.53 -11.49
C LEU A 693 -2.74 -19.92 -12.69
N PHE A 694 -3.19 -20.89 -13.50
CA PHE A 694 -2.48 -21.36 -14.68
C PHE A 694 -3.18 -20.97 -15.99
N SER A 695 -4.19 -20.07 -15.93
CA SER A 695 -4.95 -19.61 -17.11
C SER A 695 -4.12 -18.83 -18.14
N VAL A 696 -3.16 -18.03 -17.67
CA VAL A 696 -2.35 -17.17 -18.53
C VAL A 696 -1.19 -18.00 -19.06
N ILE A 697 -1.20 -18.33 -20.35
CA ILE A 697 -0.13 -19.08 -21.04
C ILE A 697 0.67 -18.15 -21.96
#